data_AF-A0A195BSZ9-F1
#
_entry.id   AF-A0A195BSZ9-F1
#
_cell.length_a   1.000
_cell.length_b   1.000
_cell.length_c   1.000
_cell.angle_alpha   90.00
_cell.angle_beta   90.00
_cell.angle_gamma   90.00
#
_symmetry.space_group_name_H-M   'P 1'
#
loop_
_entity.id
_entity.type
_entity.pdbx_description
1 polymer ?
#
loop_
_entity_poly.entity_id
_entity_poly.type
_entity_poly.pdbx_seq_one_letter_code
_entity_poly.pdbx_strand_id
1 'polypeptide(L)'
;MADVPSEAPEHCPGTQSESAGKASACAGCPNQSLCSSGATKQPDPGIALVKERLTSVRNKLLVLSGKGGVGKSTVTSLLSRCLAANNSDRNVGVLDIDICGPSQPRVLGALGEQIHQSGSGWSPVYIEDNLSLMSIGFLLSSPSDAVIWRGPKKNGMIRQFLSEVDWGSLDYLILDTPPGTSDEHLSATSYLKGAGITGAIIVTTPPQVALLDVRKEIDFCRKVNIPILGVIENMSIFICPKCKNTAEIFPALSGGARTMSNELNVEFLGSIPLDPLLTRCCDEGKNFLTEMPDSPTVSVLNEICKKVEFMIDINNDTIEETRYQHILVDTPDIYIEQETYDRKIVPLKEENTAFNNAQQCSNVPEILRFDCHPEDGASQLSCINRGCCWNPRENNKNEKDILLYIPYCYYPDGWNLYKYINRSQDGNNFLGFLSQEKKSVYKNNVPLVKIEATGINSSILRVKIYDPFKMRYEPPWPIRSDPKPFLYQVVDTKYQFNSDDIKPGFKVNRISDGTTLFNSIGIGGFIFADQFLQISSLLPTSNIYGIGGHQSSLKLNINWQIFTLFNKDQPPMENANLYGSHPFYIIMEESGMAHGVLFLNSNAMDVILQPTPAITFRTIGGIFDIYFFLGPTPADVVKQYSEIVGKPFMPPYWSLGFHLCRYGYESLENTKAVWSRTRTAGIPFDTQWNDLDYMDKNNDFTYNKEKFKDLPKFVEEIHSAGMHYIPLIDAGISASEDNGSYLPYDEGIKQDIFIKDGESDKPFIGKVWNLFSTVWPDFTNPKTMIYYTNMMTDMHNNFAYDGTWIDMNEPSNFYNGNKNGCTHNNLDYPEYIPNVVGGLLATKTLCMNAKHYLGTHYNLHNTYGMSQAITTNYALRKIRLKRPFIISRSTWIGHGHYAGHWTGDVYSSWHDLKMSIPAILSFNFYQVPMVGADICGFNGNTTTALCNRWMQLGAFYPFSRNHNSDNTIEQDPVAMGDLVVQSSKNSLKIRYRFLPYLYTLFFRAHKFGETVVRPLFFEFIEDRRTYDIDKQFLWGNSLMINPVLEENKIAVTVYVPRGLWYDYYTFNSYFSIGKYYTFPAPIDKIPLLIRAGSILPAQDPGVTTTESRKNNFELIVTLNETKNAIGELYWDDGDSLDSIKKKEYLWLSFIANQSSLLNMEMDKSSFNEEVILGTVQIFGLRPVITVFLNSNEIGFSFNLSTSVSVSLNNDEYLNNNESKTA
;
A
#
# COMPACT_ATOMS: atom_id res chain seq x y z
N MET A 1 -36.18 4.01 -13.26
CA MET A 1 -35.97 3.57 -14.66
C MET A 1 -34.98 4.52 -15.31
N ALA A 2 -34.15 4.05 -16.24
CA ALA A 2 -33.32 4.94 -17.06
C ALA A 2 -34.23 5.88 -17.86
N ASP A 3 -33.81 7.15 -17.99
CA ASP A 3 -34.60 8.18 -18.67
C ASP A 3 -34.89 7.82 -20.15
N VAL A 4 -33.97 7.07 -20.76
CA VAL A 4 -34.11 6.48 -22.10
C VAL A 4 -33.84 4.96 -21.96
N PRO A 5 -34.82 4.09 -22.25
CA PRO A 5 -34.61 2.65 -22.31
C PRO A 5 -33.60 2.25 -23.40
N SER A 6 -32.85 1.15 -23.20
CA SER A 6 -31.84 0.66 -24.15
C SER A 6 -32.40 0.25 -25.52
N GLU A 7 -33.72 0.01 -25.61
CA GLU A 7 -34.43 -0.31 -26.86
C GLU A 7 -35.14 0.91 -27.47
N ALA A 8 -34.91 2.10 -26.95
CA ALA A 8 -35.50 3.31 -27.49
C ALA A 8 -34.85 3.69 -28.84
N PRO A 9 -35.60 4.32 -29.76
CA PRO A 9 -35.03 4.87 -31.00
C PRO A 9 -33.85 5.79 -30.69
N GLU A 10 -32.84 5.80 -31.58
CA GLU A 10 -31.54 6.48 -31.41
C GLU A 10 -31.62 7.99 -31.12
N HIS A 11 -32.81 8.59 -31.29
CA HIS A 11 -33.10 10.00 -31.03
C HIS A 11 -34.22 10.23 -30.01
N CYS A 12 -34.54 9.24 -29.17
CA CYS A 12 -35.53 9.41 -28.11
C CYS A 12 -35.02 10.45 -27.09
N PRO A 13 -35.78 11.54 -26.84
CA PRO A 13 -35.33 12.59 -25.93
C PRO A 13 -35.34 12.17 -24.45
N GLY A 14 -35.92 11.01 -24.11
CA GLY A 14 -36.11 10.56 -22.73
C GLY A 14 -37.40 11.07 -22.09
N THR A 15 -37.88 10.37 -21.08
CA THR A 15 -39.16 10.64 -20.38
C THR A 15 -39.13 11.88 -19.48
N GLN A 16 -37.93 12.35 -19.10
CA GLN A 16 -37.69 13.51 -18.23
C GLN A 16 -37.32 14.77 -19.03
N SER A 17 -37.01 14.65 -20.32
CA SER A 17 -36.69 15.79 -21.20
C SER A 17 -37.89 16.73 -21.40
N GLU A 18 -37.64 18.02 -21.60
CA GLU A 18 -38.69 19.00 -21.97
C GLU A 18 -39.33 18.71 -23.32
N SER A 19 -38.60 17.98 -24.17
CA SER A 19 -39.05 17.54 -25.49
C SER A 19 -39.72 16.16 -25.48
N ALA A 20 -39.87 15.53 -24.31
CA ALA A 20 -40.57 14.25 -24.12
C ALA A 20 -42.01 14.33 -24.62
N GLY A 21 -42.39 13.45 -25.55
CA GLY A 21 -43.70 13.43 -26.19
C GLY A 21 -43.95 14.56 -27.21
N LYS A 22 -43.02 15.51 -27.35
CA LYS A 22 -43.12 16.70 -28.24
C LYS A 22 -42.12 16.66 -29.40
N ALA A 23 -40.99 15.97 -29.25
CA ALA A 23 -40.00 15.82 -30.31
C ALA A 23 -40.54 15.00 -31.49
N SER A 24 -40.01 15.23 -32.69
CA SER A 24 -40.33 14.45 -33.89
C SER A 24 -40.06 12.95 -33.70
N ALA A 25 -39.01 12.61 -32.95
CA ALA A 25 -38.67 11.24 -32.58
C ALA A 25 -39.71 10.55 -31.67
N CYS A 26 -40.62 11.30 -31.04
CA CYS A 26 -41.70 10.75 -30.22
C CYS A 26 -42.96 10.42 -31.05
N ALA A 27 -43.02 10.82 -32.32
CA ALA A 27 -44.19 10.61 -33.18
C ALA A 27 -44.45 9.12 -33.41
N GLY A 28 -45.61 8.64 -32.96
CA GLY A 28 -45.99 7.22 -33.05
C GLY A 28 -45.62 6.39 -31.83
N CYS A 29 -45.01 6.98 -30.79
CA CYS A 29 -44.76 6.30 -29.53
C CYS A 29 -46.08 6.09 -28.75
N PRO A 30 -46.38 4.87 -28.23
CA PRO A 30 -47.60 4.60 -27.46
C PRO A 30 -47.78 5.50 -26.22
N ASN A 31 -46.66 5.96 -25.65
CA ASN A 31 -46.62 6.78 -24.43
C ASN A 31 -46.45 8.29 -24.73
N GLN A 32 -46.58 8.72 -25.98
CA GLN A 32 -46.35 10.10 -26.41
C GLN A 32 -47.28 11.11 -25.69
N SER A 33 -48.56 10.78 -25.55
CA SER A 33 -49.55 11.60 -24.84
C SER A 33 -49.26 11.71 -23.33
N LEU A 34 -48.78 10.62 -22.73
CA LEU A 34 -48.41 10.56 -21.31
C LEU A 34 -47.13 11.37 -21.02
N CYS A 35 -46.16 11.34 -21.92
CA CYS A 35 -44.92 12.13 -21.79
C CYS A 35 -45.16 13.62 -22.06
N SER A 36 -45.97 13.95 -23.06
CA SER A 36 -46.27 15.35 -23.42
C SER A 36 -47.12 16.09 -22.40
N SER A 37 -47.92 15.36 -21.60
CA SER A 37 -48.71 15.94 -20.50
C SER A 37 -47.86 16.31 -19.28
N GLY A 38 -46.60 15.87 -19.22
CA GLY A 38 -45.72 16.08 -18.06
C GLY A 38 -46.06 15.20 -16.85
N ALA A 39 -47.05 14.29 -16.97
CA ALA A 39 -47.44 13.39 -15.88
C ALA A 39 -46.30 12.44 -15.46
N THR A 40 -45.41 12.07 -16.38
CA THR A 40 -44.21 11.26 -16.10
C THR A 40 -43.13 12.00 -15.31
N LYS A 41 -43.26 13.33 -15.13
CA LYS A 41 -42.33 14.17 -14.34
C LYS A 41 -42.82 14.41 -12.91
N GLN A 42 -44.09 14.14 -12.59
CA GLN A 42 -44.59 14.31 -11.22
C GLN A 42 -44.23 13.08 -10.36
N PRO A 43 -43.61 13.26 -9.18
CA PRO A 43 -43.31 12.15 -8.28
C PRO A 43 -44.61 11.51 -7.77
N ASP A 44 -44.65 10.16 -7.70
CA ASP A 44 -45.80 9.42 -7.20
C ASP A 44 -46.12 9.86 -5.75
N PRO A 45 -47.32 10.41 -5.46
CA PRO A 45 -47.68 10.86 -4.12
C PRO A 45 -47.63 9.73 -3.07
N GLY A 46 -47.69 8.46 -3.49
CA GLY A 46 -47.50 7.30 -2.63
C GLY A 46 -46.11 7.21 -1.99
N ILE A 47 -45.06 7.73 -2.65
CA ILE A 47 -43.69 7.71 -2.10
C ILE A 47 -43.58 8.66 -0.90
N ALA A 48 -44.22 9.84 -0.98
CA ALA A 48 -44.22 10.81 0.12
C ALA A 48 -44.98 10.26 1.34
N LEU A 49 -46.11 9.60 1.10
CA LEU A 49 -46.92 8.99 2.18
C LEU A 49 -46.15 7.85 2.88
N VAL A 50 -45.49 6.97 2.12
CA VAL A 50 -44.66 5.89 2.69
C VAL A 50 -43.50 6.45 3.50
N LYS A 51 -42.84 7.52 3.01
CA LYS A 51 -41.79 8.21 3.76
C LYS A 51 -42.28 8.73 5.11
N GLU A 52 -43.40 9.43 5.12
CA GLU A 52 -44.00 9.96 6.36
C GLU A 52 -44.31 8.83 7.35
N ARG A 53 -44.98 7.77 6.88
CA ARG A 53 -45.43 6.66 7.74
C ARG A 53 -44.31 5.80 8.28
N LEU A 54 -43.21 5.64 7.55
CA LEU A 54 -42.06 4.86 8.00
C LEU A 54 -40.96 5.72 8.66
N THR A 55 -41.26 6.98 9.00
CA THR A 55 -40.31 7.85 9.71
C THR A 55 -40.02 7.34 11.13
N SER A 56 -41.00 6.70 11.79
CA SER A 56 -40.84 6.12 13.14
C SER A 56 -40.08 4.78 13.17
N VAL A 57 -39.68 4.25 12.01
CA VAL A 57 -38.91 3.01 11.89
C VAL A 57 -37.43 3.37 11.71
N ARG A 58 -36.59 2.97 12.66
CA ARG A 58 -35.16 3.31 12.68
C ARG A 58 -34.39 2.62 11.55
N ASN A 59 -34.45 1.29 11.48
CA ASN A 59 -33.74 0.52 10.46
C ASN A 59 -34.70 -0.26 9.56
N LYS A 60 -34.53 -0.16 8.24
CA LYS A 60 -35.34 -0.88 7.23
C LYS A 60 -34.43 -1.83 6.46
N LEU A 61 -34.65 -3.14 6.64
CA LEU A 61 -33.82 -4.21 6.10
C LEU A 61 -34.59 -5.00 5.04
N LEU A 62 -34.01 -5.17 3.85
CA LEU A 62 -34.58 -6.01 2.80
C LEU A 62 -33.90 -7.37 2.79
N VAL A 63 -34.67 -8.45 2.78
CA VAL A 63 -34.13 -9.80 2.58
C VAL A 63 -34.42 -10.25 1.16
N LEU A 64 -33.37 -10.40 0.35
CA LEU A 64 -33.43 -10.67 -1.09
C LEU A 64 -32.90 -12.06 -1.45
N SER A 65 -33.33 -12.60 -2.59
CA SER A 65 -32.76 -13.84 -3.15
C SER A 65 -32.91 -13.91 -4.66
N GLY A 66 -31.86 -14.35 -5.37
CA GLY A 66 -31.89 -14.43 -6.84
C GLY A 66 -32.78 -15.55 -7.42
N LYS A 67 -33.12 -16.55 -6.60
CA LYS A 67 -33.99 -17.68 -7.00
C LYS A 67 -34.88 -18.14 -5.85
N GLY A 68 -36.00 -18.80 -6.18
CA GLY A 68 -36.88 -19.43 -5.20
C GLY A 68 -36.24 -20.64 -4.51
N GLY A 69 -36.68 -20.94 -3.29
CA GLY A 69 -36.31 -22.16 -2.57
C GLY A 69 -34.97 -22.14 -1.85
N VAL A 70 -34.32 -20.98 -1.68
CA VAL A 70 -33.07 -20.84 -0.89
C VAL A 70 -33.31 -20.71 0.63
N GLY A 71 -34.57 -20.69 1.07
CA GLY A 71 -34.95 -20.52 2.49
C GLY A 71 -34.92 -19.06 2.97
N LYS A 72 -35.12 -18.09 2.08
CA LYS A 72 -35.22 -16.65 2.39
C LYS A 72 -36.16 -16.36 3.57
N SER A 73 -37.40 -16.85 3.51
CA SER A 73 -38.41 -16.60 4.55
C SER A 73 -38.04 -17.21 5.90
N THR A 74 -37.35 -18.36 5.90
CA THR A 74 -36.76 -18.95 7.10
C THR A 74 -35.69 -18.03 7.68
N VAL A 75 -34.76 -17.54 6.86
CA VAL A 75 -33.73 -16.59 7.32
C VAL A 75 -34.34 -15.30 7.86
N THR A 76 -35.37 -14.74 7.21
CA THR A 76 -36.12 -13.59 7.71
C THR A 76 -36.66 -13.83 9.13
N SER A 77 -37.34 -14.98 9.35
CA SER A 77 -37.90 -15.32 10.67
C SER A 77 -36.83 -15.55 11.76
N LEU A 78 -35.68 -16.10 11.39
CA LEU A 78 -34.58 -16.36 12.31
C LEU A 78 -33.91 -15.06 12.72
N LEU A 79 -33.63 -14.18 11.76
CA LEU A 79 -33.08 -12.86 12.02
C LEU A 79 -34.03 -12.02 12.88
N SER A 80 -35.33 -12.04 12.59
CA SER A 80 -36.31 -11.25 13.37
C SER A 80 -36.39 -11.69 14.82
N ARG A 81 -36.47 -13.01 15.07
CA ARG A 81 -36.50 -13.56 16.43
C ARG A 81 -35.17 -13.35 17.17
N CYS A 82 -34.05 -13.50 16.48
CA CYS A 82 -32.73 -13.27 17.06
C CYS A 82 -32.52 -11.79 17.47
N LEU A 83 -32.89 -10.84 16.61
CA LEU A 83 -32.79 -9.41 16.92
C LEU A 83 -33.74 -8.99 18.06
N ALA A 84 -34.94 -9.57 18.12
CA ALA A 84 -35.89 -9.35 19.22
C ALA A 84 -35.41 -9.98 20.53
N ALA A 85 -34.78 -11.16 20.50
CA ALA A 85 -34.27 -11.85 21.67
C ALA A 85 -32.99 -11.23 22.25
N ASN A 86 -32.12 -10.66 21.39
CA ASN A 86 -30.85 -10.07 21.80
C ASN A 86 -31.03 -8.85 22.72
N ASN A 87 -32.16 -8.14 22.63
CA ASN A 87 -32.49 -7.01 23.50
C ASN A 87 -34.01 -6.83 23.60
N SER A 88 -34.56 -7.06 24.79
CA SER A 88 -35.99 -6.98 25.08
C SER A 88 -36.60 -5.58 24.90
N ASP A 89 -35.78 -4.53 24.91
CA ASP A 89 -36.24 -3.15 24.71
C ASP A 89 -36.38 -2.79 23.22
N ARG A 90 -35.96 -3.67 22.31
CA ARG A 90 -36.02 -3.44 20.86
C ARG A 90 -37.31 -3.96 20.26
N ASN A 91 -37.98 -3.12 19.48
CA ASN A 91 -39.18 -3.50 18.75
C ASN A 91 -38.85 -3.88 17.31
N VAL A 92 -39.22 -5.10 16.92
CA VAL A 92 -38.95 -5.67 15.59
C VAL A 92 -40.27 -5.93 14.86
N GLY A 93 -40.34 -5.53 13.59
CA GLY A 93 -41.46 -5.82 12.68
C GLY A 93 -41.00 -6.66 11.50
N VAL A 94 -41.83 -7.61 11.07
CA VAL A 94 -41.66 -8.37 9.83
C VAL A 94 -42.78 -8.02 8.88
N LEU A 95 -42.44 -7.59 7.67
CA LEU A 95 -43.39 -7.35 6.60
C LEU A 95 -43.18 -8.34 5.45
N ASP A 96 -44.16 -9.19 5.22
CA ASP A 96 -44.16 -10.16 4.13
C ASP A 96 -44.74 -9.53 2.86
N ILE A 97 -43.85 -9.21 1.92
CA ILE A 97 -44.21 -8.62 0.62
C ILE A 97 -44.17 -9.66 -0.52
N ASP A 98 -43.92 -10.93 -0.22
CA ASP A 98 -44.10 -12.04 -1.17
C ASP A 98 -45.59 -12.39 -1.31
N ILE A 99 -46.32 -11.48 -1.96
CA ILE A 99 -47.79 -11.54 -2.07
C ILE A 99 -48.29 -12.85 -2.69
N CYS A 100 -47.47 -13.49 -3.54
CA CYS A 100 -47.85 -14.70 -4.26
C CYS A 100 -47.56 -15.99 -3.48
N GLY A 101 -46.71 -15.93 -2.46
CA GLY A 101 -46.31 -17.07 -1.64
C GLY A 101 -46.15 -16.69 -0.16
N PRO A 102 -47.17 -16.11 0.49
CA PRO A 102 -47.05 -15.63 1.87
C PRO A 102 -46.77 -16.80 2.82
N SER A 103 -45.56 -16.84 3.37
CA SER A 103 -45.10 -17.95 4.22
C SER A 103 -44.87 -17.54 5.67
N GLN A 104 -44.71 -16.24 5.93
CA GLN A 104 -44.37 -15.73 7.27
C GLN A 104 -45.40 -16.06 8.35
N PRO A 105 -46.74 -16.01 8.13
CA PRO A 105 -47.70 -16.41 9.15
C PRO A 105 -47.53 -17.85 9.63
N ARG A 106 -47.09 -18.77 8.75
CA ARG A 106 -46.78 -20.15 9.13
C ARG A 106 -45.48 -20.23 9.91
N VAL A 107 -44.41 -19.67 9.35
CA VAL A 107 -43.05 -19.79 9.92
C VAL A 107 -42.95 -19.13 11.30
N LEU A 108 -43.68 -18.02 11.51
CA LEU A 108 -43.70 -17.31 12.79
C LEU A 108 -44.81 -17.77 13.75
N GLY A 109 -45.67 -18.71 13.36
CA GLY A 109 -46.69 -19.28 14.25
C GLY A 109 -47.96 -18.45 14.43
N ALA A 110 -48.31 -17.61 13.46
CA ALA A 110 -49.50 -16.74 13.46
C ALA A 110 -50.61 -17.22 12.49
N LEU A 111 -50.65 -18.51 12.15
CA LEU A 111 -51.73 -19.02 11.29
C LEU A 111 -53.09 -18.91 11.98
N GLY A 112 -54.05 -18.29 11.31
CA GLY A 112 -55.41 -18.09 11.81
C GLY A 112 -55.65 -16.75 12.48
N GLU A 113 -54.59 -15.96 12.71
CA GLU A 113 -54.71 -14.58 13.17
C GLU A 113 -55.35 -13.69 12.10
N GLN A 114 -56.05 -12.64 12.54
CA GLN A 114 -56.69 -11.66 11.66
C GLN A 114 -56.17 -10.27 11.96
N ILE A 115 -55.99 -9.44 10.92
CA ILE A 115 -55.59 -8.05 11.13
C ILE A 115 -56.80 -7.20 11.51
N HIS A 116 -56.59 -6.29 12.46
CA HIS A 116 -57.60 -5.32 12.86
C HIS A 116 -57.33 -3.98 12.20
N GLN A 117 -58.38 -3.36 11.65
CA GLN A 117 -58.31 -2.01 11.12
C GLN A 117 -58.78 -1.02 12.20
N SER A 118 -57.90 -0.09 12.55
CA SER A 118 -58.15 0.98 13.50
C SER A 118 -58.22 2.34 12.77
N GLY A 119 -58.48 3.42 13.51
CA GLY A 119 -58.47 4.78 12.96
C GLY A 119 -57.09 5.25 12.46
N SER A 120 -56.00 4.62 12.92
CA SER A 120 -54.62 4.95 12.53
C SER A 120 -54.04 4.02 11.45
N GLY A 121 -54.77 2.98 11.05
CA GLY A 121 -54.33 1.99 10.05
C GLY A 121 -54.58 0.54 10.48
N TRP A 122 -53.97 -0.40 9.75
CA TRP A 122 -53.96 -1.83 10.11
C TRP A 122 -52.97 -2.07 11.26
N SER A 123 -53.44 -2.70 12.33
CA SER A 123 -52.57 -3.16 13.41
C SER A 123 -51.87 -4.45 12.99
N PRO A 124 -50.53 -4.56 13.11
CA PRO A 124 -49.81 -5.79 12.85
C PRO A 124 -50.14 -6.85 13.92
N VAL A 125 -49.94 -8.12 13.58
CA VAL A 125 -50.12 -9.25 14.49
C VAL A 125 -48.86 -9.41 15.34
N TYR A 126 -48.96 -9.34 16.65
CA TYR A 126 -47.82 -9.54 17.55
C TYR A 126 -47.55 -11.04 17.75
N ILE A 127 -46.33 -11.45 17.44
CA ILE A 127 -45.82 -12.81 17.62
C ILE A 127 -45.25 -12.98 19.02
N GLU A 128 -44.54 -11.96 19.49
CA GLU A 128 -43.99 -11.80 20.85
C GLU A 128 -44.20 -10.34 21.26
N ASP A 129 -44.00 -9.99 22.53
CA ASP A 129 -44.25 -8.63 23.04
C ASP A 129 -43.52 -7.54 22.24
N ASN A 130 -42.34 -7.86 21.69
CA ASN A 130 -41.50 -6.96 20.91
C ASN A 130 -41.26 -7.42 19.46
N LEU A 131 -42.05 -8.38 18.95
CA LEU A 131 -41.96 -8.87 17.57
C LEU A 131 -43.35 -8.90 16.91
N SER A 132 -43.54 -8.12 15.86
CA SER A 132 -44.82 -8.02 15.13
C SER A 132 -44.69 -8.43 13.65
N LEU A 133 -45.79 -8.84 13.03
CA LEU A 133 -45.88 -9.37 11.68
C LEU A 133 -47.06 -8.78 10.91
N MET A 134 -46.83 -8.39 9.66
CA MET A 134 -47.87 -8.12 8.67
C MET A 134 -47.62 -8.95 7.41
N SER A 135 -48.67 -9.60 6.90
CA SER A 135 -48.62 -10.41 5.67
C SER A 135 -49.97 -10.37 4.96
N ILE A 136 -49.96 -10.51 3.64
CA ILE A 136 -51.19 -10.75 2.88
C ILE A 136 -51.92 -12.02 3.32
N GLY A 137 -51.22 -12.98 3.94
CA GLY A 137 -51.82 -14.21 4.46
C GLY A 137 -52.97 -13.97 5.45
N PHE A 138 -52.98 -12.84 6.16
CA PHE A 138 -54.08 -12.47 7.07
C PHE A 138 -55.32 -11.89 6.36
N LEU A 139 -55.18 -11.53 5.09
CA LEU A 139 -56.22 -10.93 4.27
C LEU A 139 -56.86 -11.93 3.28
N LEU A 140 -56.36 -13.16 3.23
CA LEU A 140 -56.91 -14.24 2.42
C LEU A 140 -58.09 -14.90 3.15
N SER A 141 -59.11 -15.32 2.40
CA SER A 141 -60.28 -16.00 2.98
C SER A 141 -59.96 -17.43 3.43
N SER A 142 -59.02 -18.08 2.75
CA SER A 142 -58.41 -19.34 3.14
C SER A 142 -56.88 -19.30 2.94
N PRO A 143 -56.09 -19.96 3.82
CA PRO A 143 -54.65 -20.13 3.62
C PRO A 143 -54.27 -20.88 2.33
N SER A 144 -55.22 -21.54 1.68
CA SER A 144 -55.03 -22.26 0.41
C SER A 144 -55.38 -21.42 -0.83
N ASP A 145 -55.85 -20.18 -0.67
CA ASP A 145 -56.27 -19.36 -1.79
C ASP A 145 -55.08 -18.87 -2.62
N ALA A 146 -55.15 -19.08 -3.94
CA ALA A 146 -54.13 -18.57 -4.86
C ALA A 146 -54.31 -17.07 -5.12
N VAL A 147 -53.25 -16.29 -4.93
CA VAL A 147 -53.27 -14.83 -5.17
C VAL A 147 -52.98 -14.52 -6.64
N ILE A 148 -54.03 -14.55 -7.48
CA ILE A 148 -53.93 -14.31 -8.92
C ILE A 148 -54.21 -12.83 -9.24
N TRP A 149 -53.29 -11.94 -8.85
CA TRP A 149 -53.47 -10.49 -9.02
C TRP A 149 -52.56 -9.92 -10.13
N ARG A 150 -53.06 -8.92 -10.88
CA ARG A 150 -52.25 -8.20 -11.89
C ARG A 150 -51.36 -7.16 -11.22
N GLY A 151 -50.23 -6.82 -11.86
CA GLY A 151 -49.18 -5.92 -11.35
C GLY A 151 -49.69 -4.66 -10.62
N PRO A 152 -50.59 -3.84 -11.20
CA PRO A 152 -51.09 -2.63 -10.53
C PRO A 152 -51.76 -2.89 -9.18
N LYS A 153 -52.48 -4.01 -9.04
CA LYS A 153 -53.15 -4.39 -7.78
C LYS A 153 -52.13 -4.85 -6.73
N LYS A 154 -51.09 -5.58 -7.15
CA LYS A 154 -49.97 -5.98 -6.28
C LYS A 154 -49.17 -4.77 -5.80
N ASN A 155 -48.82 -3.86 -6.72
CA ASN A 155 -48.09 -2.63 -6.40
C ASN A 155 -48.89 -1.73 -5.46
N GLY A 156 -50.21 -1.64 -5.67
CA GLY A 156 -51.13 -0.96 -4.76
C GLY A 156 -51.12 -1.56 -3.36
N MET A 157 -51.14 -2.90 -3.24
CA MET A 157 -51.07 -3.59 -1.95
C MET A 157 -49.73 -3.38 -1.23
N ILE A 158 -48.60 -3.46 -1.94
CA ILE A 158 -47.27 -3.15 -1.37
C ILE A 158 -47.26 -1.72 -0.82
N ARG A 159 -47.81 -0.76 -1.57
CA ARG A 159 -47.94 0.63 -1.10
C ARG A 159 -48.78 0.67 0.19
N GLN A 160 -49.93 0.02 0.22
CA GLN A 160 -50.79 -0.03 1.42
C GLN A 160 -50.08 -0.66 2.61
N PHE A 161 -49.32 -1.74 2.46
CA PHE A 161 -48.55 -2.30 3.56
C PHE A 161 -47.48 -1.33 4.10
N LEU A 162 -46.86 -0.55 3.22
CA LEU A 162 -45.83 0.41 3.61
C LEU A 162 -46.42 1.72 4.18
N SER A 163 -47.67 2.09 3.85
CA SER A 163 -48.28 3.34 4.28
C SER A 163 -49.40 3.21 5.31
N GLU A 164 -50.17 2.12 5.30
CA GLU A 164 -51.40 1.99 6.08
C GLU A 164 -51.26 1.03 7.27
N VAL A 165 -50.13 0.33 7.42
CA VAL A 165 -49.84 -0.44 8.63
C VAL A 165 -49.35 0.50 9.72
N ASP A 166 -49.90 0.38 10.92
CA ASP A 166 -49.48 1.15 12.08
C ASP A 166 -48.44 0.34 12.87
N TRP A 167 -47.18 0.52 12.50
CA TRP A 167 -46.04 -0.15 13.12
C TRP A 167 -45.64 0.44 14.48
N GLY A 168 -46.19 1.58 14.88
CA GLY A 168 -45.69 2.34 16.03
C GLY A 168 -44.22 2.76 15.85
N SER A 169 -43.42 2.63 16.90
CA SER A 169 -41.97 2.85 16.87
C SER A 169 -41.24 1.52 16.78
N LEU A 170 -40.50 1.28 15.68
CA LEU A 170 -39.70 0.08 15.50
C LEU A 170 -38.21 0.41 15.40
N ASP A 171 -37.38 -0.43 16.01
CA ASP A 171 -35.93 -0.42 15.80
C ASP A 171 -35.56 -1.07 14.47
N TYR A 172 -36.27 -2.15 14.10
CA TYR A 172 -36.04 -2.90 12.87
C TYR A 172 -37.36 -3.25 12.18
N LEU A 173 -37.46 -2.93 10.89
CA LEU A 173 -38.48 -3.49 10.00
C LEU A 173 -37.78 -4.35 8.95
N ILE A 174 -38.07 -5.64 8.95
CA ILE A 174 -37.47 -6.64 8.05
C ILE A 174 -38.49 -7.02 6.98
N LEU A 175 -38.15 -6.80 5.71
CA LEU A 175 -39.03 -7.05 4.58
C LEU A 175 -38.67 -8.37 3.89
N ASP A 176 -39.59 -9.34 3.91
CA ASP A 176 -39.47 -10.59 3.17
C ASP A 176 -39.94 -10.40 1.74
N THR A 177 -39.00 -10.30 0.80
CA THR A 177 -39.29 -9.98 -0.60
C THR A 177 -39.66 -11.23 -1.42
N PRO A 178 -40.24 -11.16 -2.62
CA PRO A 178 -40.34 -12.35 -3.48
C PRO A 178 -38.96 -12.90 -3.92
N PRO A 179 -38.88 -13.96 -4.74
CA PRO A 179 -37.62 -14.36 -5.38
C PRO A 179 -37.39 -13.68 -6.74
N GLY A 180 -36.13 -13.40 -7.08
CA GLY A 180 -35.71 -12.85 -8.37
C GLY A 180 -35.89 -11.32 -8.50
N THR A 181 -35.95 -10.81 -9.73
CA THR A 181 -36.06 -9.36 -10.04
C THR A 181 -37.45 -8.97 -10.52
N SER A 182 -38.50 -9.49 -9.87
CA SER A 182 -39.90 -9.25 -10.27
C SER A 182 -40.39 -7.81 -10.03
N ASP A 183 -41.54 -7.45 -10.61
CA ASP A 183 -42.15 -6.11 -10.50
C ASP A 183 -42.44 -5.70 -9.03
N GLU A 184 -42.72 -6.67 -8.16
CA GLU A 184 -42.93 -6.45 -6.73
C GLU A 184 -41.66 -5.92 -6.04
N HIS A 185 -40.48 -6.44 -6.40
CA HIS A 185 -39.18 -5.97 -5.90
C HIS A 185 -38.92 -4.52 -6.31
N LEU A 186 -39.15 -4.20 -7.58
CA LEU A 186 -39.00 -2.85 -8.11
C LEU A 186 -39.96 -1.87 -7.43
N SER A 187 -41.19 -2.31 -7.14
CA SER A 187 -42.20 -1.48 -6.50
C SER A 187 -41.84 -1.19 -5.04
N ALA A 188 -41.46 -2.20 -4.26
CA ALA A 188 -41.07 -2.03 -2.87
C ALA A 188 -39.84 -1.12 -2.72
N THR A 189 -38.82 -1.34 -3.56
CA THR A 189 -37.61 -0.52 -3.58
C THR A 189 -37.90 0.92 -4.02
N SER A 190 -38.78 1.12 -5.00
CA SER A 190 -39.20 2.47 -5.44
C SER A 190 -39.92 3.25 -4.34
N TYR A 191 -40.85 2.64 -3.61
CA TYR A 191 -41.56 3.30 -2.52
C TYR A 191 -40.63 3.59 -1.32
N LEU A 192 -39.74 2.65 -0.99
CA LEU A 192 -38.82 2.78 0.14
C LEU A 192 -37.66 3.75 -0.10
N LYS A 193 -37.32 4.05 -1.37
CA LYS A 193 -36.24 4.97 -1.72
C LYS A 193 -36.37 6.34 -1.05
N GLY A 194 -37.61 6.83 -0.87
CA GLY A 194 -37.89 8.08 -0.16
C GLY A 194 -37.83 7.97 1.37
N ALA A 195 -38.07 6.79 1.93
CA ALA A 195 -38.12 6.50 3.36
C ALA A 195 -36.77 6.08 3.97
N GLY A 196 -35.77 5.83 3.11
CA GLY A 196 -34.43 5.37 3.46
C GLY A 196 -34.38 3.85 3.65
N ILE A 197 -33.44 3.18 2.97
CA ILE A 197 -33.17 1.75 3.16
C ILE A 197 -31.83 1.63 3.88
N THR A 198 -31.81 0.98 5.04
CA THR A 198 -30.59 0.78 5.84
C THR A 198 -29.66 -0.23 5.17
N GLY A 199 -30.22 -1.29 4.60
CA GLY A 199 -29.48 -2.18 3.70
C GLY A 199 -30.22 -3.48 3.36
N ALA A 200 -29.62 -4.24 2.46
CA ALA A 200 -30.13 -5.51 1.96
C ALA A 200 -29.26 -6.69 2.40
N ILE A 201 -29.90 -7.78 2.80
CA ILE A 201 -29.29 -9.08 3.12
C ILE A 201 -29.68 -10.05 2.01
N ILE A 202 -28.70 -10.67 1.37
CA ILE A 202 -28.94 -11.57 0.24
C ILE A 202 -28.76 -13.02 0.66
N VAL A 203 -29.75 -13.87 0.39
CA VAL A 203 -29.75 -15.28 0.79
C VAL A 203 -29.52 -16.20 -0.41
N THR A 204 -28.64 -17.18 -0.26
CA THR A 204 -28.33 -18.17 -1.30
C THR A 204 -28.08 -19.57 -0.75
N THR A 205 -27.87 -20.56 -1.63
CA THR A 205 -27.35 -21.88 -1.29
C THR A 205 -26.01 -22.14 -2.01
N PRO A 206 -25.21 -23.16 -1.59
CA PRO A 206 -23.87 -23.41 -2.14
C PRO A 206 -23.73 -23.68 -3.66
N PRO A 207 -24.69 -24.32 -4.37
CA PRO A 207 -24.50 -24.68 -5.77
C PRO A 207 -24.25 -23.49 -6.69
N GLN A 208 -23.38 -23.66 -7.69
CA GLN A 208 -23.00 -22.59 -8.62
C GLN A 208 -24.19 -21.94 -9.33
N VAL A 209 -25.24 -22.70 -9.63
CA VAL A 209 -26.46 -22.16 -10.26
C VAL A 209 -27.15 -21.14 -9.36
N ALA A 210 -27.17 -21.36 -8.04
CA ALA A 210 -27.69 -20.38 -7.08
C ALA A 210 -26.84 -19.10 -7.06
N LEU A 211 -25.53 -19.24 -7.06
CA LEU A 211 -24.57 -18.13 -7.03
C LEU A 211 -24.64 -17.26 -8.29
N LEU A 212 -24.96 -17.84 -9.45
CA LEU A 212 -25.16 -17.07 -10.70
C LEU A 212 -26.35 -16.11 -10.59
N ASP A 213 -27.42 -16.51 -9.92
CA ASP A 213 -28.59 -15.64 -9.74
C ASP A 213 -28.34 -14.57 -8.67
N VAL A 214 -27.57 -14.90 -7.62
CA VAL A 214 -27.14 -13.90 -6.62
C VAL A 214 -26.25 -12.82 -7.22
N ARG A 215 -25.39 -13.16 -8.19
CA ARG A 215 -24.59 -12.16 -8.92
C ARG A 215 -25.48 -11.12 -9.60
N LYS A 216 -26.59 -11.56 -10.20
CA LYS A 216 -27.59 -10.66 -10.81
C LYS A 216 -28.31 -9.83 -9.76
N GLU A 217 -28.59 -10.41 -8.60
CA GLU A 217 -29.26 -9.72 -7.49
C GLU A 217 -28.37 -8.64 -6.84
N ILE A 218 -27.07 -8.92 -6.69
CA ILE A 218 -26.07 -7.94 -6.25
C ILE A 218 -25.95 -6.79 -7.26
N ASP A 219 -25.93 -7.11 -8.56
CA ASP A 219 -25.91 -6.11 -9.63
C ASP A 219 -27.19 -5.27 -9.65
N PHE A 220 -28.36 -5.88 -9.39
CA PHE A 220 -29.62 -5.17 -9.21
C PHE A 220 -29.52 -4.14 -8.08
N CYS A 221 -29.11 -4.56 -6.88
CA CYS A 221 -28.96 -3.66 -5.72
C CYS A 221 -28.05 -2.47 -6.03
N ARG A 222 -26.93 -2.71 -6.73
CA ARG A 222 -26.01 -1.64 -7.17
C ARG A 222 -26.67 -0.66 -8.13
N LYS A 223 -27.40 -1.16 -9.13
CA LYS A 223 -28.09 -0.32 -10.13
C LYS A 223 -29.18 0.55 -9.52
N VAL A 224 -29.83 0.10 -8.45
CA VAL A 224 -30.89 0.86 -7.76
C VAL A 224 -30.42 1.62 -6.52
N ASN A 225 -29.10 1.62 -6.24
CA ASN A 225 -28.46 2.27 -5.08
C ASN A 225 -28.99 1.79 -3.72
N ILE A 226 -29.14 0.47 -3.54
CA ILE A 226 -29.46 -0.14 -2.24
C ILE A 226 -28.16 -0.61 -1.58
N PRO A 227 -27.86 -0.18 -0.35
CA PRO A 227 -26.71 -0.69 0.41
C PRO A 227 -26.85 -2.19 0.64
N ILE A 228 -25.77 -2.97 0.46
CA ILE A 228 -25.78 -4.41 0.72
C ILE A 228 -25.03 -4.66 2.02
N LEU A 229 -25.72 -5.19 3.03
CA LEU A 229 -25.12 -5.54 4.33
C LEU A 229 -24.30 -6.82 4.25
N GLY A 230 -24.70 -7.76 3.39
CA GLY A 230 -23.91 -8.95 3.11
C GLY A 230 -24.73 -10.14 2.60
N VAL A 231 -24.06 -11.27 2.41
CA VAL A 231 -24.63 -12.52 1.88
C VAL A 231 -24.65 -13.60 2.97
N ILE A 232 -25.79 -14.30 3.11
CA ILE A 232 -25.94 -15.49 3.94
C ILE A 232 -26.05 -16.73 3.04
N GLU A 233 -25.19 -17.71 3.27
CA GLU A 233 -25.28 -19.02 2.63
C GLU A 233 -26.11 -19.96 3.49
N ASN A 234 -27.34 -20.24 3.06
CA ASN A 234 -28.22 -21.18 3.74
C ASN A 234 -28.04 -22.60 3.21
N MET A 235 -28.41 -23.59 4.02
CA MET A 235 -28.32 -25.01 3.70
C MET A 235 -26.89 -25.45 3.31
N SER A 236 -25.89 -24.89 4.00
CA SER A 236 -24.47 -25.04 3.64
C SER A 236 -23.94 -26.47 3.81
N ILE A 237 -24.24 -27.07 4.96
CA ILE A 237 -23.88 -28.44 5.33
C ILE A 237 -25.04 -29.10 6.06
N PHE A 238 -25.18 -30.41 5.94
CA PHE A 238 -26.13 -31.17 6.76
C PHE A 238 -25.43 -31.67 8.02
N ILE A 239 -26.01 -31.40 9.19
CA ILE A 239 -25.53 -31.92 10.47
C ILE A 239 -26.49 -33.00 10.92
N CYS A 240 -26.01 -34.24 11.06
CA CYS A 240 -26.83 -35.33 11.55
C CYS A 240 -27.25 -35.06 13.01
N PRO A 241 -28.55 -34.94 13.33
CA PRO A 241 -28.99 -34.58 14.67
C PRO A 241 -28.62 -35.63 15.73
N LYS A 242 -28.40 -36.88 15.31
CA LYS A 242 -28.10 -38.02 16.19
C LYS A 242 -26.61 -38.21 16.47
N CYS A 243 -25.76 -38.22 15.44
CA CYS A 243 -24.32 -38.48 15.59
C CYS A 243 -23.44 -37.23 15.44
N LYS A 244 -24.02 -36.07 15.11
CA LYS A 244 -23.34 -34.78 14.89
C LYS A 244 -22.34 -34.75 13.72
N ASN A 245 -22.16 -35.86 12.98
CA ASN A 245 -21.38 -35.87 11.74
C ASN A 245 -21.97 -34.91 10.69
N THR A 246 -21.09 -34.29 9.93
CA THR A 246 -21.42 -33.35 8.86
C THR A 246 -21.37 -34.04 7.50
N ALA A 247 -22.28 -33.67 6.59
CA ALA A 247 -22.26 -34.09 5.20
C ALA A 247 -22.55 -32.90 4.28
N GLU A 248 -21.78 -32.76 3.21
CA GLU A 248 -22.06 -31.77 2.17
C GLU A 248 -23.13 -32.32 1.21
N ILE A 249 -24.37 -31.88 1.39
CA ILE A 249 -25.46 -32.25 0.48
C ILE A 249 -25.34 -31.47 -0.84
N PHE A 250 -24.83 -30.24 -0.77
CA PHE A 250 -24.61 -29.35 -1.91
C PHE A 250 -23.14 -28.90 -1.93
N PRO A 251 -22.22 -29.66 -2.54
CA PRO A 251 -20.79 -29.33 -2.50
C PRO A 251 -20.48 -28.01 -3.21
N ALA A 252 -19.70 -27.16 -2.53
CA ALA A 252 -19.30 -25.84 -3.00
C ALA A 252 -18.06 -25.91 -3.90
N LEU A 253 -18.21 -26.44 -5.13
CA LEU A 253 -17.10 -26.69 -6.08
C LEU A 253 -16.24 -25.45 -6.42
N SER A 254 -16.77 -24.25 -6.21
CA SER A 254 -16.12 -22.95 -6.46
C SER A 254 -15.84 -22.15 -5.17
N GLY A 255 -15.99 -22.77 -3.99
CA GLY A 255 -15.86 -22.11 -2.69
C GLY A 255 -17.12 -21.33 -2.24
N GLY A 256 -18.26 -21.55 -2.91
CA GLY A 256 -19.58 -21.15 -2.40
C GLY A 256 -19.82 -19.65 -2.40
N ALA A 257 -20.79 -19.23 -1.60
CA ALA A 257 -21.14 -17.83 -1.42
C ALA A 257 -20.00 -17.02 -0.78
N ARG A 258 -19.14 -17.62 0.04
CA ARG A 258 -17.98 -16.94 0.64
C ARG A 258 -17.00 -16.48 -0.43
N THR A 259 -16.60 -17.36 -1.34
CA THR A 259 -15.73 -16.98 -2.47
C THR A 259 -16.41 -15.95 -3.38
N MET A 260 -17.69 -16.14 -3.71
CA MET A 260 -18.44 -15.17 -4.51
C MET A 260 -18.53 -13.79 -3.85
N SER A 261 -18.73 -13.73 -2.53
CA SER A 261 -18.82 -12.48 -1.78
C SER A 261 -17.49 -11.73 -1.80
N ASN A 262 -16.37 -12.46 -1.64
CA ASN A 262 -15.02 -11.91 -1.79
C ASN A 262 -14.76 -11.39 -3.21
N GLU A 263 -15.13 -12.15 -4.25
CA GLU A 263 -14.98 -11.74 -5.65
C GLU A 263 -15.79 -10.48 -5.99
N LEU A 264 -16.98 -10.33 -5.39
CA LEU A 264 -17.86 -9.20 -5.64
C LEU A 264 -17.63 -8.05 -4.67
N ASN A 265 -16.73 -8.14 -3.69
CA ASN A 265 -16.55 -7.12 -2.65
C ASN A 265 -17.87 -6.80 -1.91
N VAL A 266 -18.53 -7.86 -1.43
CA VAL A 266 -19.72 -7.84 -0.56
C VAL A 266 -19.40 -8.67 0.68
N GLU A 267 -19.87 -8.25 1.85
CA GLU A 267 -19.59 -8.95 3.11
C GLU A 267 -20.22 -10.34 3.16
N PHE A 268 -19.52 -11.31 3.75
CA PHE A 268 -20.04 -12.66 3.98
C PHE A 268 -20.49 -12.83 5.43
N LEU A 269 -21.82 -12.81 5.64
CA LEU A 269 -22.39 -12.79 6.98
C LEU A 269 -22.24 -14.16 7.68
N GLY A 270 -22.46 -15.26 6.98
CA GLY A 270 -22.25 -16.60 7.53
C GLY A 270 -22.92 -17.72 6.74
N SER A 271 -22.69 -18.97 7.16
CA SER A 271 -23.22 -20.19 6.53
C SER A 271 -24.16 -20.93 7.49
N ILE A 272 -25.48 -20.89 7.26
CA ILE A 272 -26.46 -21.60 8.09
C ILE A 272 -26.55 -23.06 7.66
N PRO A 273 -26.35 -24.04 8.57
CA PRO A 273 -26.45 -25.45 8.23
C PRO A 273 -27.88 -25.88 7.94
N LEU A 274 -28.06 -26.92 7.12
CA LEU A 274 -29.33 -27.57 6.88
C LEU A 274 -29.70 -28.43 8.09
N ASP A 275 -30.56 -27.89 8.96
CA ASP A 275 -31.04 -28.53 10.18
C ASP A 275 -32.50 -29.03 10.02
N PRO A 276 -32.76 -30.34 10.07
CA PRO A 276 -34.13 -30.88 10.02
C PRO A 276 -35.03 -30.39 11.16
N LEU A 277 -34.46 -30.10 12.34
CA LEU A 277 -35.24 -29.62 13.49
C LEU A 277 -35.69 -28.17 13.28
N LEU A 278 -34.88 -27.36 12.58
CA LEU A 278 -35.28 -26.02 12.16
C LEU A 278 -36.46 -26.07 11.20
N THR A 279 -36.41 -26.99 10.22
CA THR A 279 -37.52 -27.17 9.27
C THR A 279 -38.81 -27.52 9.99
N ARG A 280 -38.75 -28.46 10.94
CA ARG A 280 -39.88 -28.83 11.78
C ARG A 280 -40.42 -27.64 12.59
N CYS A 281 -39.55 -26.83 13.20
CA CYS A 281 -39.99 -25.66 13.96
C CYS A 281 -40.68 -24.63 13.05
N CYS A 282 -40.18 -24.41 11.83
CA CYS A 282 -40.84 -23.53 10.85
C CYS A 282 -42.22 -24.06 10.42
N ASP A 283 -42.36 -25.37 10.21
CA ASP A 283 -43.65 -25.99 9.83
C ASP A 283 -44.67 -25.95 10.97
N GLU A 284 -44.21 -26.14 12.22
CA GLU A 284 -45.04 -26.07 13.43
C GLU A 284 -45.25 -24.63 13.93
N GLY A 285 -44.56 -23.63 13.36
CA GLY A 285 -44.63 -22.23 13.79
C GLY A 285 -43.97 -21.94 15.15
N LYS A 286 -43.02 -22.77 15.58
CA LYS A 286 -42.35 -22.65 16.88
C LYS A 286 -41.07 -21.82 16.82
N ASN A 287 -40.73 -21.18 17.94
CA ASN A 287 -39.48 -20.41 18.06
C ASN A 287 -38.27 -21.36 18.17
N PHE A 288 -37.49 -21.46 17.11
CA PHE A 288 -36.33 -22.34 17.05
C PHE A 288 -35.22 -21.98 18.06
N LEU A 289 -35.04 -20.69 18.37
CA LEU A 289 -34.01 -20.26 19.33
C LEU A 289 -34.28 -20.78 20.75
N THR A 290 -35.57 -20.91 21.11
CA THR A 290 -35.97 -21.40 22.44
C THR A 290 -36.17 -22.91 22.48
N GLU A 291 -36.64 -23.52 21.39
CA GLU A 291 -36.86 -24.97 21.31
C GLU A 291 -35.54 -25.75 21.18
N MET A 292 -34.53 -25.15 20.53
CA MET A 292 -33.25 -25.80 20.23
C MET A 292 -32.04 -24.90 20.55
N PRO A 293 -31.89 -24.39 21.79
CA PRO A 293 -30.87 -23.40 22.14
C PRO A 293 -29.43 -23.90 21.91
N ASP A 294 -29.21 -25.21 22.09
CA ASP A 294 -27.91 -25.85 21.91
C ASP A 294 -27.63 -26.30 20.47
N SER A 295 -28.49 -25.95 19.50
CA SER A 295 -28.24 -26.29 18.10
C SER A 295 -27.07 -25.46 17.55
N PRO A 296 -26.13 -26.07 16.78
CA PRO A 296 -25.10 -25.34 16.06
C PRO A 296 -25.65 -24.21 15.19
N THR A 297 -26.86 -24.40 14.66
CA THR A 297 -27.61 -23.40 13.89
C THR A 297 -27.87 -22.12 14.68
N VAL A 298 -28.15 -22.22 15.99
CA VAL A 298 -28.39 -21.06 16.88
C VAL A 298 -27.09 -20.30 17.14
N SER A 299 -25.97 -21.01 17.32
CA SER A 299 -24.65 -20.39 17.46
C SER A 299 -24.30 -19.54 16.24
N VAL A 300 -24.43 -20.11 15.04
CA VAL A 300 -24.17 -19.40 13.78
C VAL A 300 -25.14 -18.23 13.58
N LEU A 301 -26.41 -18.41 13.92
CA LEU A 301 -27.41 -17.34 13.83
C LEU A 301 -27.03 -16.14 14.71
N ASN A 302 -26.61 -16.39 15.96
CA ASN A 302 -26.20 -15.32 16.87
C ASN A 302 -24.99 -14.53 16.33
N GLU A 303 -24.04 -15.20 15.69
CA GLU A 303 -22.92 -14.53 15.01
C GLU A 303 -23.39 -13.69 13.82
N ILE A 304 -24.28 -14.23 12.99
CA ILE A 304 -24.87 -13.50 11.86
C ILE A 304 -25.61 -12.26 12.37
N CYS A 305 -26.42 -12.35 13.42
CA CYS A 305 -27.15 -11.22 13.98
C CYS A 305 -26.20 -10.13 14.50
N LYS A 306 -25.14 -10.51 15.23
CA LYS A 306 -24.11 -9.56 15.69
C LYS A 306 -23.44 -8.83 14.53
N LYS A 307 -23.13 -9.55 13.45
CA LYS A 307 -22.57 -8.93 12.24
C LYS A 307 -23.57 -7.99 11.56
N VAL A 308 -24.84 -8.38 11.47
CA VAL A 308 -25.88 -7.51 10.90
C VAL A 308 -26.02 -6.23 11.71
N GLU A 309 -26.08 -6.32 13.04
CA GLU A 309 -26.12 -5.15 13.94
C GLU A 309 -24.88 -4.26 13.75
N PHE A 310 -23.68 -4.85 13.75
CA PHE A 310 -22.43 -4.14 13.50
C PHE A 310 -22.39 -3.43 12.15
N MET A 311 -22.85 -4.08 11.07
CA MET A 311 -22.90 -3.47 9.74
C MET A 311 -23.91 -2.33 9.65
N ILE A 312 -24.98 -2.37 10.44
CA ILE A 312 -25.97 -1.30 10.54
C ILE A 312 -25.40 -0.11 11.31
N ASP A 313 -24.67 -0.36 12.40
CA ASP A 313 -24.00 0.69 13.17
C ASP A 313 -22.91 1.39 12.32
N ILE A 314 -22.13 0.62 11.55
CA ILE A 314 -21.19 1.18 10.55
C ILE A 314 -21.93 2.08 9.56
N ASN A 315 -23.04 1.61 8.98
CA ASN A 315 -23.77 2.36 7.95
C ASN A 315 -24.47 3.62 8.51
N ASN A 316 -24.85 3.64 9.79
CA ASN A 316 -25.48 4.81 10.43
C ASN A 316 -24.45 5.90 10.80
N ASP A 317 -23.20 5.53 11.06
CA ASP A 317 -22.06 6.45 11.29
C ASP A 317 -21.35 6.87 9.98
N THR A 318 -21.87 6.48 8.80
CA THR A 318 -21.23 6.72 7.50
C THR A 318 -22.16 7.35 6.44
N ILE A 319 -22.42 8.66 6.57
CA ILE A 319 -22.12 9.56 5.45
C ILE A 319 -20.62 9.90 5.60
N GLU A 320 -19.75 8.92 5.32
CA GLU A 320 -18.32 9.10 5.07
C GLU A 320 -17.71 7.73 4.75
N GLU A 321 -17.26 7.57 3.51
CA GLU A 321 -16.73 6.33 2.96
C GLU A 321 -15.51 5.82 3.74
N THR A 322 -15.61 4.61 4.30
CA THR A 322 -14.45 3.72 4.49
C THR A 322 -14.87 2.27 4.30
N ARG A 323 -14.33 1.58 3.28
CA ARG A 323 -14.37 0.11 3.19
C ARG A 323 -13.00 -0.43 3.55
N TYR A 324 -12.89 -1.04 4.73
CA TYR A 324 -11.80 -1.95 5.08
C TYR A 324 -12.35 -3.13 5.90
N GLN A 325 -11.96 -4.33 5.43
CA GLN A 325 -11.69 -5.60 6.14
C GLN A 325 -12.83 -6.41 6.76
N HIS A 326 -12.99 -7.64 6.25
CA HIS A 326 -13.02 -8.88 7.05
C HIS A 326 -12.64 -10.12 6.22
N ILE A 327 -11.45 -10.70 6.44
CA ILE A 327 -11.08 -12.14 6.33
C ILE A 327 -9.85 -12.28 7.27
N LEU A 328 -9.75 -13.15 8.29
CA LEU A 328 -9.82 -14.62 8.44
C LEU A 328 -10.20 -14.90 9.93
N VAL A 329 -10.75 -16.03 10.36
CA VAL A 329 -10.12 -17.36 10.56
C VAL A 329 -11.24 -18.38 10.81
N ASP A 330 -11.10 -19.61 10.30
CA ASP A 330 -11.59 -20.82 10.96
C ASP A 330 -10.50 -21.89 10.85
N THR A 331 -9.95 -22.30 12.00
CA THR A 331 -9.07 -23.46 12.16
C THR A 331 -9.88 -24.59 12.81
N PRO A 332 -9.82 -25.83 12.30
CA PRO A 332 -10.22 -26.98 13.10
C PRO A 332 -8.99 -27.80 13.53
N ASP A 333 -8.84 -27.93 14.85
CA ASP A 333 -8.10 -29.01 15.49
C ASP A 333 -8.71 -30.37 15.11
N ILE A 334 -7.92 -31.27 14.51
CA ILE A 334 -8.29 -32.69 14.44
C ILE A 334 -7.08 -33.57 14.74
N TYR A 335 -7.23 -34.35 15.81
CA TYR A 335 -6.37 -35.46 16.23
C TYR A 335 -6.22 -36.50 15.11
N ILE A 336 -4.98 -36.91 14.85
CA ILE A 336 -4.64 -37.99 13.92
C ILE A 336 -4.73 -39.33 14.68
N GLU A 337 -5.72 -40.16 14.34
CA GLU A 337 -5.62 -41.61 14.51
C GLU A 337 -5.12 -42.22 13.19
N GLN A 338 -4.09 -43.05 13.32
CA GLN A 338 -3.45 -43.79 12.24
C GLN A 338 -4.36 -44.90 11.72
N GLU A 339 -4.67 -44.90 10.43
CA GLU A 339 -4.98 -46.14 9.70
C GLU A 339 -4.20 -46.22 8.39
N THR A 340 -3.45 -47.31 8.29
CA THR A 340 -2.63 -47.76 7.16
C THR A 340 -3.49 -48.11 5.94
N TYR A 341 -3.16 -47.55 4.78
CA TYR A 341 -3.62 -48.07 3.48
C TYR A 341 -2.43 -48.34 2.55
N ASP A 342 -2.15 -49.62 2.35
CA ASP A 342 -1.22 -50.17 1.38
C ASP A 342 -1.59 -49.72 -0.05
N ARG A 343 -0.66 -49.07 -0.75
CA ARG A 343 -0.66 -49.01 -2.22
C ARG A 343 0.66 -49.53 -2.75
N LYS A 344 0.55 -50.67 -3.44
CA LYS A 344 1.61 -51.39 -4.15
C LYS A 344 2.43 -50.46 -5.03
N ILE A 345 3.69 -50.29 -4.64
CA ILE A 345 4.77 -49.75 -5.46
C ILE A 345 5.06 -50.78 -6.56
N VAL A 346 4.92 -50.39 -7.82
CA VAL A 346 5.54 -51.09 -8.95
C VAL A 346 7.00 -50.61 -9.01
N PRO A 347 8.01 -51.48 -8.89
CA PRO A 347 9.40 -51.05 -8.99
C PRO A 347 9.72 -50.73 -10.45
N LEU A 348 10.00 -49.46 -10.76
CA LEU A 348 10.70 -49.10 -11.97
C LEU A 348 12.16 -49.53 -11.79
N LYS A 349 12.61 -50.46 -12.64
CA LYS A 349 13.98 -50.94 -12.71
C LYS A 349 14.93 -49.76 -12.96
N GLU A 350 15.93 -49.62 -12.10
CA GLU A 350 17.11 -48.81 -12.34
C GLU A 350 17.89 -49.40 -13.53
N GLU A 351 17.79 -48.79 -14.71
CA GLU A 351 18.80 -48.92 -15.75
C GLU A 351 19.92 -47.91 -15.47
N ASN A 352 20.99 -48.40 -14.87
CA ASN A 352 22.28 -47.70 -14.78
C ASN A 352 22.87 -47.54 -16.18
N THR A 353 22.47 -46.50 -16.90
CA THR A 353 23.28 -45.94 -17.99
C THR A 353 24.28 -44.97 -17.36
N ALA A 354 25.56 -45.32 -17.44
CA ALA A 354 26.64 -44.47 -16.99
C ALA A 354 26.58 -43.10 -17.70
N PHE A 355 26.15 -42.08 -16.96
CA PHE A 355 26.08 -40.68 -17.38
C PHE A 355 27.50 -40.18 -17.73
N ASN A 356 27.68 -39.68 -18.95
CA ASN A 356 28.98 -39.22 -19.46
C ASN A 356 29.30 -37.78 -18.97
N ASN A 357 29.53 -37.61 -17.66
CA ASN A 357 29.70 -36.30 -16.98
C ASN A 357 30.85 -35.43 -17.52
N ALA A 358 31.90 -36.01 -18.12
CA ALA A 358 33.09 -35.26 -18.51
C ALA A 358 32.86 -34.27 -19.67
N GLN A 359 31.95 -34.59 -20.60
CA GLN A 359 31.68 -33.75 -21.77
C GLN A 359 30.69 -32.60 -21.47
N GLN A 360 29.76 -32.80 -20.52
CA GLN A 360 28.82 -31.75 -20.09
C GLN A 360 29.47 -30.70 -19.20
N CYS A 361 30.49 -31.07 -18.42
CA CYS A 361 31.20 -30.15 -17.53
C CYS A 361 32.26 -29.28 -18.22
N SER A 362 32.90 -29.79 -19.28
CA SER A 362 33.95 -29.08 -20.01
C SER A 362 33.43 -27.94 -20.91
N ASN A 363 32.12 -27.87 -21.14
CA ASN A 363 31.48 -26.93 -22.06
C ASN A 363 30.94 -25.64 -21.41
N VAL A 364 31.02 -25.45 -20.09
CA VAL A 364 30.47 -24.26 -19.42
C VAL A 364 31.57 -23.22 -19.14
N PRO A 365 31.57 -22.07 -19.85
CA PRO A 365 32.53 -20.99 -19.62
C PRO A 365 32.47 -20.45 -18.19
N GLU A 366 33.59 -19.96 -17.64
CA GLU A 366 33.67 -19.46 -16.25
C GLU A 366 32.58 -18.42 -15.92
N ILE A 367 32.33 -17.47 -16.82
CA ILE A 367 31.32 -16.43 -16.64
C ILE A 367 29.88 -16.98 -16.52
N LEU A 368 29.62 -18.14 -17.13
CA LEU A 368 28.31 -18.83 -17.20
C LEU A 368 28.15 -19.90 -16.11
N ARG A 369 29.11 -20.03 -15.18
CA ARG A 369 29.02 -21.00 -14.09
C ARG A 369 28.06 -20.51 -13.02
N PHE A 370 26.90 -21.16 -12.91
CA PHE A 370 25.99 -20.94 -11.80
C PHE A 370 26.35 -21.90 -10.67
N ASP A 371 26.50 -21.35 -9.47
CA ASP A 371 26.95 -22.07 -8.29
C ASP A 371 25.92 -23.13 -7.84
N CYS A 372 26.39 -24.39 -7.75
CA CYS A 372 25.60 -25.56 -7.35
C CYS A 372 25.81 -25.96 -5.88
N HIS A 373 26.78 -25.36 -5.20
CA HIS A 373 27.08 -25.63 -3.80
C HIS A 373 27.23 -24.32 -3.03
N PRO A 374 26.10 -23.62 -2.82
CA PRO A 374 26.13 -22.28 -2.24
C PRO A 374 26.39 -22.25 -0.74
N GLU A 375 26.30 -23.41 -0.07
CA GLU A 375 26.74 -23.55 1.31
C GLU A 375 28.26 -23.68 1.41
N ASP A 376 28.80 -23.29 2.56
CA ASP A 376 30.21 -23.51 2.89
C ASP A 376 30.63 -24.97 2.80
N GLY A 377 31.92 -25.21 2.53
CA GLY A 377 32.50 -26.55 2.53
C GLY A 377 32.35 -27.33 1.22
N ALA A 378 32.16 -26.65 0.09
CA ALA A 378 32.17 -27.28 -1.23
C ALA A 378 33.48 -28.06 -1.46
N SER A 379 33.37 -29.34 -1.84
CA SER A 379 34.48 -30.23 -2.18
C SER A 379 34.20 -30.94 -3.49
N GLN A 380 35.23 -31.51 -4.12
CA GLN A 380 35.03 -32.30 -5.34
C GLN A 380 34.01 -33.42 -5.14
N LEU A 381 34.10 -34.13 -4.01
CA LEU A 381 33.19 -35.23 -3.70
C LEU A 381 31.76 -34.73 -3.45
N SER A 382 31.58 -33.70 -2.61
CA SER A 382 30.25 -33.16 -2.34
C SER A 382 29.61 -32.58 -3.59
N CYS A 383 30.39 -31.94 -4.47
CA CYS A 383 29.91 -31.40 -5.74
C CYS A 383 29.44 -32.48 -6.72
N ILE A 384 30.26 -33.52 -6.93
CA ILE A 384 29.92 -34.62 -7.84
C ILE A 384 28.70 -35.40 -7.33
N ASN A 385 28.54 -35.55 -6.01
CA ASN A 385 27.37 -36.18 -5.40
C ASN A 385 26.06 -35.39 -5.65
N ARG A 386 26.13 -34.07 -5.90
CA ARG A 386 24.99 -33.25 -6.35
C ARG A 386 24.69 -33.39 -7.85
N GLY A 387 25.48 -34.19 -8.57
CA GLY A 387 25.43 -34.27 -10.02
C GLY A 387 25.97 -33.00 -10.71
N CYS A 388 26.90 -32.30 -10.05
CA CYS A 388 27.46 -31.04 -10.51
C CYS A 388 28.92 -31.17 -10.96
N CYS A 389 29.42 -30.10 -11.59
CA CYS A 389 30.75 -30.04 -12.16
C CYS A 389 31.74 -29.38 -11.19
N TRP A 390 32.88 -30.02 -10.97
CA TRP A 390 33.96 -29.50 -10.14
C TRP A 390 35.15 -29.06 -10.99
N ASN A 391 35.50 -27.78 -10.96
CA ASN A 391 36.68 -27.25 -11.65
C ASN A 391 37.36 -26.14 -10.81
N PRO A 392 38.35 -26.49 -9.98
CA PRO A 392 39.12 -25.53 -9.18
C PRO A 392 40.16 -24.82 -10.04
N ARG A 393 40.43 -23.54 -9.79
CA ARG A 393 41.53 -22.81 -10.47
C ARG A 393 42.90 -23.26 -9.93
N GLU A 394 43.88 -23.39 -10.82
CA GLU A 394 45.29 -23.49 -10.43
C GLU A 394 45.75 -22.13 -9.89
N ASN A 395 46.24 -22.10 -8.64
CA ASN A 395 46.78 -20.89 -8.02
C ASN A 395 48.09 -20.47 -8.71
N ASN A 396 47.98 -19.69 -9.79
CA ASN A 396 49.14 -18.98 -10.34
C ASN A 396 49.53 -17.85 -9.37
N LYS A 397 50.65 -18.05 -8.65
CA LYS A 397 51.20 -17.14 -7.62
C LYS A 397 51.54 -15.71 -8.09
N ASN A 398 51.23 -15.34 -9.33
CA ASN A 398 51.60 -14.06 -9.95
C ASN A 398 50.41 -13.15 -10.31
N GLU A 399 49.15 -13.56 -10.10
CA GLU A 399 48.00 -12.66 -10.27
C GLU A 399 47.64 -12.04 -8.91
N LYS A 400 47.81 -10.71 -8.79
CA LYS A 400 47.49 -9.94 -7.57
C LYS A 400 45.99 -9.79 -7.30
N ASP A 401 45.13 -10.22 -8.23
CA ASP A 401 43.68 -10.12 -8.15
C ASP A 401 43.04 -11.51 -8.34
N ILE A 402 43.06 -12.34 -7.30
CA ILE A 402 42.28 -13.58 -7.30
C ILE A 402 40.80 -13.19 -7.19
N LEU A 403 40.01 -13.38 -8.25
CA LEU A 403 38.55 -13.29 -8.23
C LEU A 403 37.99 -14.45 -7.38
N LEU A 404 37.92 -14.26 -6.06
CA LEU A 404 37.58 -15.26 -5.04
C LEU A 404 36.18 -15.90 -5.15
N TYR A 405 35.33 -15.49 -6.11
CA TYR A 405 33.91 -15.84 -6.14
C TYR A 405 33.43 -16.58 -7.41
N ILE A 406 34.32 -17.01 -8.30
CA ILE A 406 33.92 -17.93 -9.39
C ILE A 406 33.68 -19.32 -8.78
N PRO A 407 32.48 -19.91 -8.93
CA PRO A 407 32.18 -21.17 -8.27
C PRO A 407 32.99 -22.33 -8.83
N TYR A 408 33.69 -23.05 -7.95
CA TYR A 408 34.37 -24.31 -8.29
C TYR A 408 33.37 -25.42 -8.54
N CYS A 409 32.25 -25.44 -7.80
CA CYS A 409 31.13 -26.36 -8.02
C CYS A 409 29.99 -25.64 -8.76
N TYR A 410 29.68 -26.06 -9.99
CA TYR A 410 28.69 -25.41 -10.82
C TYR A 410 27.77 -26.41 -11.53
N TYR A 411 26.58 -25.96 -11.91
CA TYR A 411 25.63 -26.79 -12.66
C TYR A 411 26.16 -27.12 -14.07
N PRO A 412 26.09 -28.39 -14.52
CA PRO A 412 26.39 -28.75 -15.91
C PRO A 412 25.36 -28.16 -16.89
N ASP A 413 25.72 -28.11 -18.16
CA ASP A 413 24.76 -27.78 -19.22
C ASP A 413 23.60 -28.79 -19.25
N GLY A 414 22.37 -28.29 -19.37
CA GLY A 414 21.15 -29.10 -19.38
C GLY A 414 20.72 -29.69 -18.02
N TRP A 415 21.31 -29.25 -16.90
CA TRP A 415 20.89 -29.69 -15.56
C TRP A 415 19.47 -29.25 -15.25
N ASN A 416 18.56 -30.20 -15.02
CA ASN A 416 17.15 -29.94 -14.71
C ASN A 416 16.61 -30.95 -13.69
N LEU A 417 15.87 -30.46 -12.70
CA LEU A 417 15.13 -31.29 -11.73
C LEU A 417 13.64 -31.39 -12.03
N TYR A 418 13.11 -30.42 -12.77
CA TYR A 418 11.69 -30.28 -13.09
C TYR A 418 11.48 -30.29 -14.60
N LYS A 419 10.30 -30.75 -15.02
CA LYS A 419 9.84 -30.73 -16.41
C LYS A 419 8.40 -30.23 -16.49
N TYR A 420 8.09 -29.49 -17.55
CA TYR A 420 6.73 -29.03 -17.81
C TYR A 420 5.77 -30.18 -18.15
N ILE A 421 4.56 -30.12 -17.57
CA ILE A 421 3.39 -30.92 -17.90
C ILE A 421 2.14 -30.03 -17.94
N ASN A 422 1.11 -30.47 -18.65
CA ASN A 422 -0.23 -29.85 -18.69
C ASN A 422 -0.21 -28.31 -18.84
N ARG A 423 0.26 -27.84 -19.99
CA ARG A 423 0.38 -26.40 -20.31
C ARG A 423 -0.81 -25.89 -21.11
N SER A 424 -1.15 -24.63 -20.89
CA SER A 424 -2.12 -23.87 -21.68
C SER A 424 -1.61 -22.45 -21.81
N GLN A 425 -1.58 -21.94 -23.04
CA GLN A 425 -1.13 -20.58 -23.35
C GLN A 425 -2.10 -19.94 -24.33
N ASP A 426 -2.51 -18.71 -24.03
CA ASP A 426 -3.28 -17.84 -24.93
C ASP A 426 -2.64 -16.45 -24.91
N GLY A 427 -1.92 -16.12 -26.00
CA GLY A 427 -1.05 -14.96 -26.05
C GLY A 427 -0.03 -14.96 -24.90
N ASN A 428 -0.12 -13.96 -24.02
CA ASN A 428 0.74 -13.81 -22.84
C ASN A 428 0.18 -14.47 -21.57
N ASN A 429 -1.09 -14.88 -21.56
CA ASN A 429 -1.65 -15.60 -20.44
C ASN A 429 -1.17 -17.05 -20.50
N PHE A 430 -0.62 -17.54 -19.40
CA PHE A 430 -0.04 -18.87 -19.32
C PHE A 430 -0.44 -19.58 -18.03
N LEU A 431 -0.65 -20.88 -18.15
CA LEU A 431 -0.85 -21.80 -17.04
C LEU A 431 -0.09 -23.09 -17.36
N GLY A 432 0.72 -23.56 -16.43
CA GLY A 432 1.44 -24.82 -16.56
C GLY A 432 1.82 -25.41 -15.23
N PHE A 433 2.24 -26.68 -15.26
CA PHE A 433 2.73 -27.38 -14.08
C PHE A 433 4.14 -27.91 -14.35
N LEU A 434 4.99 -27.85 -13.35
CA LEU A 434 6.33 -28.40 -13.34
C LEU A 434 6.32 -29.64 -12.44
N SER A 435 6.48 -30.82 -13.05
CA SER A 435 6.62 -32.10 -12.35
C SER A 435 8.09 -32.32 -11.99
N GLN A 436 8.33 -32.75 -10.75
CA GLN A 436 9.67 -33.11 -10.30
C GLN A 436 10.08 -34.48 -10.88
N GLU A 437 11.18 -34.49 -11.62
CA GLU A 437 11.79 -35.69 -12.19
C GLU A 437 12.94 -36.22 -11.30
N LYS A 438 13.64 -35.31 -10.62
CA LYS A 438 14.76 -35.63 -9.72
C LYS A 438 14.68 -34.76 -8.47
N LYS A 439 15.13 -35.30 -7.33
CA LYS A 439 15.21 -34.55 -6.06
C LYS A 439 16.47 -33.70 -6.02
N SER A 440 16.37 -32.50 -5.47
CA SER A 440 17.54 -31.72 -5.03
C SER A 440 18.10 -32.29 -3.73
N VAL A 441 19.22 -31.74 -3.27
CA VAL A 441 19.81 -32.07 -1.95
C VAL A 441 19.01 -31.53 -0.77
N TYR A 442 18.20 -30.49 -0.98
CA TYR A 442 17.40 -29.89 0.07
C TYR A 442 16.23 -30.78 0.46
N LYS A 443 15.83 -30.76 1.73
CA LYS A 443 14.66 -31.54 2.18
C LYS A 443 13.36 -30.94 1.65
N ASN A 444 12.31 -31.77 1.63
CA ASN A 444 10.94 -31.35 1.31
C ASN A 444 10.82 -30.65 -0.06
N ASN A 445 11.38 -31.27 -1.11
CA ASN A 445 11.15 -30.81 -2.48
C ASN A 445 9.65 -30.89 -2.82
N VAL A 446 9.13 -29.89 -3.53
CA VAL A 446 7.73 -29.86 -3.95
C VAL A 446 7.56 -30.70 -5.22
N PRO A 447 6.79 -31.80 -5.22
CA PRO A 447 6.73 -32.71 -6.37
C PRO A 447 6.03 -32.12 -7.60
N LEU A 448 5.07 -31.22 -7.41
CA LEU A 448 4.35 -30.54 -8.47
C LEU A 448 4.25 -29.05 -8.16
N VAL A 449 4.77 -28.22 -9.04
CA VAL A 449 4.77 -26.75 -8.90
C VAL A 449 3.91 -26.16 -10.00
N LYS A 450 3.06 -25.20 -9.67
CA LYS A 450 2.20 -24.52 -10.64
C LYS A 450 2.82 -23.18 -11.01
N ILE A 451 2.74 -22.82 -12.30
CA ILE A 451 3.15 -21.51 -12.81
C ILE A 451 1.99 -20.86 -13.57
N GLU A 452 1.80 -19.58 -13.31
CA GLU A 452 0.81 -18.72 -13.93
C GLU A 452 1.49 -17.45 -14.44
N ALA A 453 1.23 -17.08 -15.70
CA ALA A 453 1.58 -15.75 -16.20
C ALA A 453 0.29 -15.01 -16.55
N THR A 454 0.16 -13.79 -16.02
CA THR A 454 -1.04 -12.97 -16.18
C THR A 454 -0.65 -11.53 -16.48
N GLY A 455 -1.19 -10.99 -17.57
CA GLY A 455 -1.06 -9.56 -17.87
C GLY A 455 -1.90 -8.71 -16.93
N ILE A 456 -1.29 -7.73 -16.27
CA ILE A 456 -2.00 -6.74 -15.44
C ILE A 456 -2.50 -5.59 -16.32
N ASN A 457 -1.61 -5.06 -17.16
CA ASN A 457 -1.91 -4.08 -18.19
C ASN A 457 -0.89 -4.20 -19.33
N SER A 458 -0.94 -3.33 -20.34
CA SER A 458 -0.06 -3.43 -21.52
C SER A 458 1.44 -3.34 -21.19
N SER A 459 1.82 -2.84 -20.02
CA SER A 459 3.22 -2.63 -19.60
C SER A 459 3.62 -3.41 -18.34
N ILE A 460 2.71 -4.17 -17.73
CA ILE A 460 2.96 -4.94 -16.50
C ILE A 460 2.52 -6.40 -16.68
N LEU A 461 3.49 -7.31 -16.52
CA LEU A 461 3.28 -8.76 -16.52
C LEU A 461 3.60 -9.33 -15.13
N ARG A 462 2.74 -10.22 -14.62
CA ARG A 462 3.01 -11.01 -13.41
C ARG A 462 3.26 -12.46 -13.77
N VAL A 463 4.24 -13.09 -13.13
CA VAL A 463 4.50 -14.53 -13.18
C VAL A 463 4.55 -15.07 -11.75
N LYS A 464 3.60 -15.94 -11.39
CA LYS A 464 3.47 -16.57 -10.07
C LYS A 464 3.81 -18.06 -10.17
N ILE A 465 4.69 -18.55 -9.31
CA ILE A 465 5.13 -19.96 -9.25
C ILE A 465 4.99 -20.45 -7.80
N TYR A 466 4.14 -21.45 -7.57
CA TYR A 466 3.73 -21.86 -6.22
C TYR A 466 3.31 -23.34 -6.15
N ASP A 467 3.14 -23.87 -4.94
CA ASP A 467 2.63 -25.22 -4.70
C ASP A 467 1.08 -25.21 -4.81
N PRO A 468 0.48 -25.97 -5.75
CA PRO A 468 -0.96 -25.98 -5.95
C PRO A 468 -1.75 -26.76 -4.89
N PHE A 469 -1.09 -27.58 -4.07
CA PHE A 469 -1.73 -28.45 -3.07
C PHE A 469 -1.52 -27.99 -1.63
N LYS A 470 -0.44 -27.26 -1.37
CA LYS A 470 -0.15 -26.67 -0.06
C LYS A 470 -0.02 -25.17 -0.18
N MET A 471 -0.88 -24.44 0.53
CA MET A 471 -0.72 -22.99 0.66
C MET A 471 0.62 -22.68 1.34
N ARG A 472 1.44 -21.89 0.66
CA ARG A 472 2.72 -21.38 1.18
C ARG A 472 2.54 -19.93 1.60
N TYR A 473 3.46 -19.43 2.41
CA TYR A 473 3.45 -18.04 2.83
C TYR A 473 3.56 -17.10 1.62
N GLU A 474 2.72 -16.08 1.61
CA GLU A 474 2.77 -14.95 0.68
C GLU A 474 2.74 -13.66 1.52
N PRO A 475 3.60 -12.66 1.21
CA PRO A 475 3.61 -11.42 1.97
C PRO A 475 2.24 -10.70 1.94
N PRO A 476 1.69 -10.32 3.11
CA PRO A 476 0.39 -9.67 3.20
C PRO A 476 0.38 -8.24 2.66
N TRP A 477 1.55 -7.61 2.54
CA TRP A 477 1.74 -6.29 1.94
C TRP A 477 2.70 -6.33 0.75
N PRO A 478 2.53 -5.43 -0.23
CA PRO A 478 1.43 -4.46 -0.38
C PRO A 478 0.09 -5.16 -0.65
N ILE A 479 -1.00 -4.53 -0.21
CA ILE A 479 -2.36 -5.00 -0.52
C ILE A 479 -2.56 -4.82 -2.03
N ARG A 480 -2.85 -5.93 -2.71
CA ARG A 480 -2.94 -5.99 -4.17
C ARG A 480 -4.03 -6.96 -4.59
N SER A 481 -4.66 -6.69 -5.73
CA SER A 481 -5.53 -7.67 -6.38
C SER A 481 -4.67 -8.78 -7.00
N ASP A 482 -5.08 -10.04 -6.84
CA ASP A 482 -4.45 -11.18 -7.50
C ASP A 482 -5.14 -11.48 -8.85
N PRO A 483 -4.61 -10.98 -9.99
CA PRO A 483 -5.20 -11.25 -11.29
C PRO A 483 -5.03 -12.73 -11.65
N LYS A 484 -6.13 -13.40 -12.06
CA LYS A 484 -6.08 -14.78 -12.53
C LYS A 484 -5.89 -14.84 -14.05
N PRO A 485 -5.10 -15.80 -14.57
CA PRO A 485 -4.91 -15.94 -16.01
C PRO A 485 -6.24 -16.27 -16.70
N PHE A 486 -6.37 -15.86 -17.96
CA PHE A 486 -7.53 -16.11 -18.85
C PHE A 486 -8.87 -15.47 -18.45
N LEU A 487 -8.94 -14.67 -17.38
CA LEU A 487 -10.16 -13.91 -17.06
C LEU A 487 -10.40 -12.77 -18.05
N TYR A 488 -9.34 -12.08 -18.46
CA TYR A 488 -9.36 -10.98 -19.42
C TYR A 488 -8.09 -11.03 -20.28
N GLN A 489 -8.22 -10.64 -21.55
CA GLN A 489 -7.08 -10.52 -22.45
C GLN A 489 -6.62 -9.07 -22.50
N VAL A 490 -5.35 -8.84 -22.17
CA VAL A 490 -4.72 -7.53 -22.34
C VAL A 490 -4.31 -7.39 -23.80
N VAL A 491 -4.83 -6.36 -24.47
CA VAL A 491 -4.44 -6.00 -25.85
C VAL A 491 -3.22 -5.06 -25.85
N ASP A 492 -2.50 -5.01 -26.97
CA ASP A 492 -1.36 -4.10 -27.21
C ASP A 492 -0.24 -4.19 -26.15
N THR A 493 0.03 -5.41 -25.67
CA THR A 493 1.10 -5.66 -24.69
C THR A 493 2.47 -5.30 -25.23
N LYS A 494 3.34 -4.73 -24.39
CA LYS A 494 4.75 -4.43 -24.70
C LYS A 494 5.69 -5.60 -24.43
N TYR A 495 5.18 -6.65 -23.81
CA TYR A 495 5.93 -7.86 -23.43
C TYR A 495 5.40 -9.09 -24.14
N GLN A 496 6.27 -10.08 -24.28
CA GLN A 496 5.93 -11.42 -24.74
C GLN A 496 6.42 -12.47 -23.74
N PHE A 497 5.50 -13.28 -23.22
CA PHE A 497 5.81 -14.42 -22.37
C PHE A 497 6.06 -15.67 -23.23
N ASN A 498 7.16 -16.37 -22.95
CA ASN A 498 7.55 -17.60 -23.61
C ASN A 498 7.94 -18.67 -22.58
N SER A 499 7.64 -19.93 -22.87
CA SER A 499 8.05 -21.08 -22.06
C SER A 499 8.57 -22.20 -22.97
N ASP A 500 9.42 -23.08 -22.45
CA ASP A 500 9.95 -24.24 -23.17
C ASP A 500 9.09 -25.49 -22.93
N ASP A 501 9.07 -26.42 -23.88
CA ASP A 501 8.27 -27.64 -23.78
C ASP A 501 8.87 -28.67 -22.80
N ILE A 502 10.16 -28.59 -22.53
CA ILE A 502 10.92 -29.60 -21.78
C ILE A 502 11.63 -28.99 -20.57
N LYS A 503 12.25 -27.82 -20.73
CA LYS A 503 13.08 -27.17 -19.71
C LYS A 503 12.23 -26.33 -18.75
N PRO A 504 12.52 -26.35 -17.44
CA PRO A 504 11.84 -25.48 -16.47
C PRO A 504 12.24 -24.02 -16.70
N GLY A 505 11.38 -23.11 -16.22
CA GLY A 505 11.59 -21.67 -16.33
C GLY A 505 10.83 -21.04 -17.49
N PHE A 506 11.05 -19.75 -17.69
CA PHE A 506 10.32 -18.93 -18.66
C PHE A 506 11.19 -17.80 -19.17
N LYS A 507 10.71 -17.15 -20.24
CA LYS A 507 11.40 -16.03 -20.88
C LYS A 507 10.42 -14.89 -21.12
N VAL A 508 10.85 -13.67 -20.83
CA VAL A 508 10.09 -12.44 -21.10
C VAL A 508 10.88 -11.60 -22.09
N ASN A 509 10.24 -11.24 -23.20
CA ASN A 509 10.82 -10.42 -24.26
C ASN A 509 10.07 -9.10 -24.38
N ARG A 510 10.79 -8.03 -24.69
CA ARG A 510 10.21 -6.77 -25.18
C ARG A 510 9.79 -6.96 -26.63
N ILE A 511 8.55 -6.60 -26.97
CA ILE A 511 8.01 -6.80 -28.33
C ILE A 511 8.65 -5.84 -29.34
N SER A 512 8.89 -4.58 -28.96
CA SER A 512 9.29 -3.52 -29.89
C SER A 512 10.64 -3.76 -30.57
N ASP A 513 11.58 -4.41 -29.90
CA ASP A 513 12.95 -4.64 -30.39
C ASP A 513 13.44 -6.10 -30.21
N GLY A 514 12.62 -6.98 -29.62
CA GLY A 514 12.96 -8.38 -29.36
C GLY A 514 13.91 -8.61 -28.18
N THR A 515 14.31 -7.56 -27.44
CA THR A 515 15.25 -7.67 -26.31
C THR A 515 14.72 -8.67 -25.29
N THR A 516 15.58 -9.59 -24.86
CA THR A 516 15.25 -10.56 -23.80
C THR A 516 15.51 -9.92 -22.45
N LEU A 517 14.46 -9.71 -21.67
CA LEU A 517 14.52 -9.00 -20.39
C LEU A 517 14.85 -9.97 -19.25
N PHE A 518 14.31 -11.18 -19.35
CA PHE A 518 14.49 -12.24 -18.36
C PHE A 518 14.46 -13.59 -19.07
N ASN A 519 15.43 -14.46 -18.82
CA ASN A 519 15.49 -15.80 -19.37
C ASN A 519 15.98 -16.82 -18.33
N SER A 520 15.04 -17.56 -17.75
CA SER A 520 15.32 -18.64 -16.79
C SER A 520 15.24 -20.05 -17.37
N ILE A 521 14.99 -20.19 -18.69
CA ILE A 521 14.76 -21.49 -19.33
C ILE A 521 16.02 -22.36 -19.26
N GLY A 522 16.00 -23.35 -18.37
CA GLY A 522 17.13 -24.27 -18.14
C GLY A 522 18.41 -23.57 -17.65
N ILE A 523 18.30 -22.39 -17.03
CA ILE A 523 19.44 -21.60 -16.56
C ILE A 523 19.58 -21.73 -15.04
N GLY A 524 20.81 -21.98 -14.58
CA GLY A 524 21.23 -21.80 -13.19
C GLY A 524 20.42 -22.55 -12.13
N GLY A 525 19.98 -23.76 -12.47
CA GLY A 525 19.40 -24.73 -11.54
C GLY A 525 18.12 -24.28 -10.83
N PHE A 526 16.97 -24.43 -11.50
CA PHE A 526 15.66 -24.19 -10.88
C PHE A 526 15.39 -25.21 -9.76
N ILE A 527 15.17 -24.73 -8.53
CA ILE A 527 14.87 -25.55 -7.35
C ILE A 527 13.66 -24.96 -6.63
N PHE A 528 12.73 -25.83 -6.23
CA PHE A 528 11.56 -25.46 -5.45
C PHE A 528 11.37 -26.45 -4.28
N ALA A 529 12.01 -26.13 -3.15
CA ALA A 529 11.89 -26.87 -1.90
C ALA A 529 11.27 -25.98 -0.80
N ASP A 530 10.88 -26.60 0.32
CA ASP A 530 10.15 -25.91 1.38
C ASP A 530 10.92 -24.72 1.99
N GLN A 531 12.23 -24.86 2.18
CA GLN A 531 13.11 -23.82 2.72
C GLN A 531 14.28 -23.45 1.80
N PHE A 532 14.17 -23.77 0.50
CA PHE A 532 15.13 -23.33 -0.50
C PHE A 532 14.47 -23.20 -1.88
N LEU A 533 14.42 -21.98 -2.37
CA LEU A 533 13.85 -21.60 -3.66
C LEU A 533 14.95 -20.92 -4.45
N GLN A 534 15.28 -21.46 -5.62
CA GLN A 534 16.25 -20.87 -6.54
C GLN A 534 15.70 -20.69 -7.95
N ILE A 535 15.84 -19.48 -8.49
CA ILE A 535 15.64 -19.18 -9.91
C ILE A 535 16.74 -18.24 -10.39
N SER A 536 17.30 -18.56 -11.55
CA SER A 536 18.35 -17.77 -12.19
C SER A 536 17.89 -17.24 -13.53
N SER A 537 18.45 -16.12 -13.98
CA SER A 537 18.09 -15.50 -15.25
C SER A 537 19.25 -14.76 -15.88
N LEU A 538 19.40 -14.91 -17.21
CA LEU A 538 20.29 -14.06 -17.99
C LEU A 538 19.69 -12.66 -18.16
N LEU A 539 20.53 -11.63 -18.06
CA LEU A 539 20.13 -10.23 -18.17
C LEU A 539 20.63 -9.63 -19.50
N PRO A 540 19.94 -8.59 -20.04
CA PRO A 540 20.34 -8.01 -21.33
C PRO A 540 21.59 -7.12 -21.24
N THR A 541 21.86 -6.51 -20.09
CA THR A 541 23.02 -5.62 -19.88
C THR A 541 23.54 -5.71 -18.44
N SER A 542 24.70 -5.09 -18.19
CA SER A 542 25.29 -4.91 -16.86
C SER A 542 24.84 -3.63 -16.15
N ASN A 543 23.95 -2.84 -16.75
CA ASN A 543 23.50 -1.56 -16.20
C ASN A 543 22.28 -1.79 -15.28
N ILE A 544 22.52 -2.39 -14.13
CA ILE A 544 21.51 -2.75 -13.13
C ILE A 544 21.59 -1.84 -11.89
N TYR A 545 20.43 -1.47 -11.37
CA TYR A 545 20.23 -0.55 -10.25
C TYR A 545 19.16 -1.10 -9.30
N GLY A 546 19.28 -0.87 -8.00
CA GLY A 546 18.26 -1.26 -7.01
C GLY A 546 18.74 -2.33 -6.03
N ILE A 547 17.90 -3.37 -5.81
CA ILE A 547 18.11 -4.45 -4.84
C ILE A 547 18.36 -3.87 -3.45
N GLY A 548 17.41 -3.14 -2.87
CA GLY A 548 17.67 -2.24 -1.74
C GLY A 548 17.86 -2.91 -0.39
N GLY A 549 18.61 -2.24 0.48
CA GLY A 549 18.98 -2.74 1.81
C GLY A 549 20.49 -2.82 2.07
N HIS A 550 21.31 -2.07 1.32
CA HIS A 550 22.78 -2.09 1.41
C HIS A 550 23.38 -0.72 1.11
N GLN A 551 24.67 -0.56 1.43
CA GLN A 551 25.48 0.57 1.02
C GLN A 551 26.35 0.17 -0.16
N SER A 552 26.17 0.80 -1.32
CA SER A 552 27.00 0.59 -2.52
C SER A 552 26.85 1.76 -3.51
N SER A 553 27.61 1.72 -4.62
CA SER A 553 27.40 2.63 -5.75
C SER A 553 26.01 2.43 -6.37
N LEU A 554 25.46 3.49 -7.00
CA LEU A 554 24.09 3.42 -7.53
C LEU A 554 23.93 2.32 -8.59
N LYS A 555 24.87 2.24 -9.52
CA LYS A 555 25.00 1.11 -10.44
C LYS A 555 25.68 -0.03 -9.70
N LEU A 556 25.04 -1.19 -9.67
CA LEU A 556 25.53 -2.32 -8.92
C LEU A 556 26.70 -2.99 -9.65
N ASN A 557 27.66 -3.45 -8.87
CA ASN A 557 28.73 -4.30 -9.37
C ASN A 557 28.17 -5.71 -9.66
N ILE A 558 28.43 -6.24 -10.86
CA ILE A 558 27.96 -7.57 -11.28
C ILE A 558 29.04 -8.64 -11.21
N ASN A 559 30.23 -8.32 -10.70
CA ASN A 559 31.34 -9.27 -10.61
C ASN A 559 31.19 -10.15 -9.37
N TRP A 560 30.31 -11.15 -9.48
CA TRP A 560 30.04 -12.17 -8.45
C TRP A 560 29.71 -11.54 -7.09
N GLN A 561 28.77 -10.59 -7.11
CA GLN A 561 28.32 -9.88 -5.91
C GLN A 561 27.09 -10.55 -5.31
N ILE A 562 27.02 -10.58 -3.98
CA ILE A 562 25.90 -11.13 -3.23
C ILE A 562 25.25 -9.99 -2.45
N PHE A 563 23.97 -9.77 -2.70
CA PHE A 563 23.15 -8.83 -1.95
C PHE A 563 22.17 -9.61 -1.08
N THR A 564 22.38 -9.56 0.24
CA THR A 564 21.53 -10.25 1.21
C THR A 564 20.42 -9.32 1.69
N LEU A 565 19.18 -9.79 1.61
CA LEU A 565 17.98 -9.06 2.01
C LEU A 565 17.39 -9.70 3.27
N PHE A 566 17.74 -9.11 4.41
CA PHE A 566 17.21 -9.46 5.72
C PHE A 566 17.42 -8.27 6.65
N ASN A 567 16.34 -7.69 7.19
CA ASN A 567 16.40 -6.43 7.92
C ASN A 567 17.28 -6.57 9.18
N LYS A 568 18.18 -5.62 9.42
CA LYS A 568 19.13 -5.73 10.52
C LYS A 568 19.56 -4.37 11.04
N ASP A 569 19.53 -4.26 12.37
CA ASP A 569 20.13 -3.15 13.09
C ASP A 569 21.65 -3.25 13.03
N GLN A 570 22.25 -2.42 12.20
CA GLN A 570 23.69 -2.15 12.22
C GLN A 570 24.00 -0.88 11.42
N PRO A 571 25.09 -0.16 11.75
CA PRO A 571 25.54 0.96 10.96
C PRO A 571 25.70 0.59 9.47
N PRO A 572 25.38 1.49 8.53
CA PRO A 572 25.58 1.24 7.11
C PRO A 572 27.03 0.85 6.82
N MET A 573 27.21 -0.26 6.11
CA MET A 573 28.49 -0.72 5.60
C MET A 573 28.31 -1.51 4.30
N GLU A 574 29.33 -1.53 3.46
CA GLU A 574 29.35 -2.33 2.23
C GLU A 574 29.31 -3.85 2.54
N ASN A 575 28.75 -4.64 1.62
CA ASN A 575 28.63 -6.11 1.72
C ASN A 575 27.86 -6.59 2.96
N ALA A 576 26.84 -5.85 3.35
CA ALA A 576 26.06 -6.14 4.55
C ALA A 576 24.57 -5.89 4.33
N ASN A 577 23.71 -6.74 4.91
CA ASN A 577 22.27 -6.52 4.97
C ASN A 577 21.94 -5.45 6.03
N LEU A 578 21.20 -4.41 5.67
CA LEU A 578 20.88 -3.28 6.54
C LEU A 578 19.41 -3.26 6.96
N TYR A 579 18.86 -2.10 7.27
CA TYR A 579 17.56 -1.93 7.94
C TYR A 579 16.34 -2.34 7.12
N GLY A 580 16.41 -2.28 5.79
CA GLY A 580 15.27 -2.55 4.91
C GLY A 580 15.62 -3.53 3.80
N SER A 581 14.59 -4.13 3.19
CA SER A 581 14.76 -5.12 2.13
C SER A 581 13.85 -4.80 0.95
N HIS A 582 14.42 -4.57 -0.23
CA HIS A 582 13.68 -4.19 -1.45
C HIS A 582 14.14 -5.02 -2.65
N PRO A 583 13.58 -6.22 -2.88
CA PRO A 583 13.91 -7.09 -4.02
C PRO A 583 13.33 -6.57 -5.35
N PHE A 584 13.66 -5.33 -5.70
CA PHE A 584 13.28 -4.64 -6.93
C PHE A 584 14.53 -4.08 -7.62
N TYR A 585 14.63 -4.27 -8.93
CA TYR A 585 15.72 -3.68 -9.71
C TYR A 585 15.22 -3.07 -11.03
N ILE A 586 16.02 -2.15 -11.57
CA ILE A 586 15.86 -1.51 -12.87
C ILE A 586 17.09 -1.85 -13.72
N ILE A 587 16.88 -2.15 -15.00
CA ILE A 587 17.94 -2.33 -15.99
C ILE A 587 17.79 -1.31 -17.11
N MET A 588 18.89 -0.64 -17.43
CA MET A 588 19.03 0.13 -18.67
C MET A 588 19.50 -0.78 -19.80
N GLU A 589 18.68 -0.92 -20.83
CA GLU A 589 18.92 -1.76 -22.01
C GLU A 589 19.88 -1.08 -23.01
N GLU A 590 20.47 -1.85 -23.92
CA GLU A 590 21.34 -1.31 -24.96
C GLU A 590 20.61 -0.31 -25.89
N SER A 591 19.30 -0.49 -26.07
CA SER A 591 18.46 0.43 -26.85
C SER A 591 18.26 1.80 -26.19
N GLY A 592 18.65 1.96 -24.92
CA GLY A 592 18.31 3.12 -24.08
C GLY A 592 16.97 2.94 -23.34
N MET A 593 16.15 1.97 -23.72
CA MET A 593 14.94 1.65 -22.94
C MET A 593 15.30 1.05 -21.58
N ALA A 594 14.32 0.99 -20.68
CA ALA A 594 14.45 0.38 -19.37
C ALA A 594 13.31 -0.59 -19.09
N HIS A 595 13.60 -1.58 -18.25
CA HIS A 595 12.60 -2.39 -17.59
C HIS A 595 12.95 -2.52 -16.11
N GLY A 596 11.97 -2.92 -15.30
CA GLY A 596 12.18 -3.29 -13.91
C GLY A 596 11.58 -4.65 -13.59
N VAL A 597 12.10 -5.27 -12.54
CA VAL A 597 11.58 -6.54 -12.02
C VAL A 597 11.47 -6.46 -10.51
N LEU A 598 10.29 -6.81 -10.00
CA LEU A 598 10.03 -6.99 -8.58
C LEU A 598 9.92 -8.48 -8.28
N PHE A 599 10.68 -8.96 -7.31
CA PHE A 599 10.55 -10.29 -6.74
C PHE A 599 9.85 -10.23 -5.37
N LEU A 600 8.54 -10.44 -5.34
CA LEU A 600 7.71 -10.22 -4.16
C LEU A 600 7.74 -11.42 -3.20
N ASN A 601 8.74 -11.42 -2.31
CA ASN A 601 8.97 -12.46 -1.30
C ASN A 601 9.68 -11.82 -0.10
N SER A 602 9.18 -11.99 1.13
CA SER A 602 9.74 -11.33 2.32
C SER A 602 10.64 -12.22 3.18
N ASN A 603 10.87 -13.47 2.80
CA ASN A 603 11.82 -14.32 3.51
C ASN A 603 13.26 -13.81 3.30
N ALA A 604 14.17 -14.20 4.19
CA ALA A 604 15.59 -13.92 4.01
C ALA A 604 16.07 -14.50 2.68
N MET A 605 16.81 -13.70 1.91
CA MET A 605 17.28 -14.13 0.60
C MET A 605 18.63 -13.55 0.23
N ASP A 606 19.35 -14.25 -0.63
CA ASP A 606 20.46 -13.72 -1.39
C ASP A 606 20.05 -13.46 -2.83
N VAL A 607 20.51 -12.32 -3.36
CA VAL A 607 20.43 -11.96 -4.77
C VAL A 607 21.86 -11.85 -5.31
N ILE A 608 22.21 -12.75 -6.22
CA ILE A 608 23.58 -12.88 -6.74
C ILE A 608 23.63 -12.28 -8.13
N LEU A 609 24.59 -11.39 -8.38
CA LEU A 609 24.90 -10.84 -9.71
C LEU A 609 26.23 -11.39 -10.21
N GLN A 610 26.25 -11.88 -11.45
CA GLN A 610 27.46 -12.42 -12.09
C GLN A 610 27.75 -11.77 -13.46
N PRO A 611 28.99 -11.84 -13.98
CA PRO A 611 29.45 -11.06 -15.14
C PRO A 611 28.79 -11.35 -16.50
N THR A 612 28.06 -12.47 -16.64
CA THR A 612 27.57 -12.96 -17.95
C THR A 612 26.81 -11.93 -18.80
N PRO A 613 25.98 -11.00 -18.29
CA PRO A 613 25.43 -10.76 -16.95
C PRO A 613 24.26 -11.69 -16.59
N ALA A 614 24.14 -12.06 -15.32
CA ALA A 614 22.99 -12.83 -14.84
C ALA A 614 22.65 -12.51 -13.38
N ILE A 615 21.43 -12.86 -12.98
CA ILE A 615 20.90 -12.73 -11.62
C ILE A 615 20.39 -14.07 -11.12
N THR A 616 20.65 -14.38 -9.85
CA THR A 616 20.11 -15.56 -9.16
C THR A 616 19.43 -15.13 -7.86
N PHE A 617 18.19 -15.54 -7.66
CA PHE A 617 17.47 -15.38 -6.40
C PHE A 617 17.55 -16.70 -5.62
N ARG A 618 17.99 -16.63 -4.35
CA ARG A 618 17.98 -17.74 -3.39
C ARG A 618 17.23 -17.30 -2.15
N THR A 619 15.99 -17.77 -1.97
CA THR A 619 15.18 -17.45 -0.79
C THR A 619 14.85 -18.69 0.01
N ILE A 620 14.75 -18.52 1.33
CA ILE A 620 14.53 -19.63 2.27
C ILE A 620 13.05 -19.92 2.56
N GLY A 621 12.12 -19.31 1.83
CA GLY A 621 10.69 -19.56 2.04
C GLY A 621 9.79 -18.84 1.05
N GLY A 622 8.48 -18.99 1.27
CA GLY A 622 7.47 -18.34 0.44
C GLY A 622 7.31 -18.99 -0.95
N ILE A 623 7.10 -18.17 -1.97
CA ILE A 623 6.87 -18.57 -3.37
C ILE A 623 7.70 -17.70 -4.33
N PHE A 624 7.66 -17.96 -5.64
CA PHE A 624 8.10 -16.97 -6.62
C PHE A 624 6.90 -16.14 -7.13
N ASP A 625 6.83 -14.87 -6.76
CA ASP A 625 5.83 -13.92 -7.29
C ASP A 625 6.59 -12.75 -7.96
N ILE A 626 6.65 -12.76 -9.30
CA ILE A 626 7.55 -11.89 -10.07
C ILE A 626 6.73 -10.94 -10.93
N TYR A 627 7.02 -9.64 -10.86
CA TYR A 627 6.42 -8.61 -11.71
C TYR A 627 7.46 -8.02 -12.64
N PHE A 628 7.07 -7.80 -13.90
CA PHE A 628 7.88 -7.17 -14.95
C PHE A 628 7.24 -5.85 -15.35
N PHE A 629 8.03 -4.78 -15.33
CA PHE A 629 7.61 -3.42 -15.68
C PHE A 629 8.37 -2.96 -16.93
N LEU A 630 7.66 -2.70 -18.02
CA LEU A 630 8.27 -2.57 -19.35
C LEU A 630 8.77 -1.15 -19.70
N GLY A 631 8.56 -0.14 -18.85
CA GLY A 631 8.97 1.23 -19.16
C GLY A 631 8.19 1.85 -20.33
N PRO A 632 8.82 2.61 -21.25
CA PRO A 632 10.19 2.37 -21.72
C PRO A 632 11.27 3.23 -21.06
N THR A 633 10.94 4.29 -20.33
CA THR A 633 11.95 5.06 -19.58
C THR A 633 12.11 4.50 -18.17
N PRO A 634 13.26 4.71 -17.49
CA PRO A 634 13.39 4.32 -16.07
C PRO A 634 12.38 5.05 -15.17
N ALA A 635 11.95 6.26 -15.54
CA ALA A 635 10.85 6.96 -14.85
C ALA A 635 9.52 6.21 -15.01
N ASP A 636 9.20 5.71 -16.21
CA ASP A 636 7.98 4.91 -16.44
C ASP A 636 8.03 3.58 -15.70
N VAL A 637 9.20 2.95 -15.59
CA VAL A 637 9.38 1.71 -14.80
C VAL A 637 9.00 1.96 -13.33
N VAL A 638 9.47 3.05 -12.75
CA VAL A 638 9.16 3.40 -11.36
C VAL A 638 7.68 3.76 -11.18
N LYS A 639 7.06 4.45 -12.15
CA LYS A 639 5.60 4.70 -12.16
C LYS A 639 4.81 3.40 -12.17
N GLN A 640 5.16 2.47 -13.05
CA GLN A 640 4.51 1.16 -13.15
C GLN A 640 4.70 0.33 -11.88
N TYR A 641 5.88 0.39 -11.26
CA TYR A 641 6.13 -0.22 -9.95
C TYR A 641 5.20 0.34 -8.87
N SER A 642 4.99 1.66 -8.84
CA SER A 642 4.08 2.33 -7.89
C SER A 642 2.61 1.86 -8.00
N GLU A 643 2.17 1.41 -9.19
CA GLU A 643 0.82 0.87 -9.39
C GLU A 643 0.60 -0.44 -8.62
N ILE A 644 1.67 -1.19 -8.34
CA ILE A 644 1.62 -2.46 -7.62
C ILE A 644 1.87 -2.26 -6.13
N VAL A 645 2.80 -1.38 -5.77
CA VAL A 645 3.26 -1.27 -4.37
C VAL A 645 2.62 -0.14 -3.57
N GLY A 646 1.86 0.72 -4.25
CA GLY A 646 1.31 1.94 -3.68
C GLY A 646 2.18 3.15 -3.99
N LYS A 647 1.52 4.27 -4.27
CA LYS A 647 2.20 5.55 -4.53
C LYS A 647 2.65 6.20 -3.22
N PRO A 648 3.73 6.98 -3.23
CA PRO A 648 4.20 7.71 -2.05
C PRO A 648 3.11 8.54 -1.37
N PHE A 649 3.15 8.64 -0.04
CA PHE A 649 2.26 9.55 0.69
C PHE A 649 2.57 11.02 0.33
N MET A 650 1.56 11.88 0.39
CA MET A 650 1.76 13.32 0.29
C MET A 650 2.21 13.83 1.67
N PRO A 651 3.43 14.37 1.83
CA PRO A 651 3.88 14.88 3.11
C PRO A 651 3.15 16.18 3.49
N PRO A 652 3.05 16.50 4.79
CA PRO A 652 2.72 17.86 5.19
C PRO A 652 3.87 18.81 4.82
N TYR A 653 3.56 20.04 4.41
CA TYR A 653 4.53 20.99 3.86
C TYR A 653 5.67 21.31 4.85
N TRP A 654 5.34 21.43 6.14
CA TRP A 654 6.32 21.73 7.19
C TRP A 654 7.40 20.65 7.33
N SER A 655 7.09 19.40 6.98
CA SER A 655 8.06 18.29 7.03
C SER A 655 9.13 18.38 5.94
N LEU A 656 8.97 19.28 4.98
CA LEU A 656 10.03 19.62 4.03
C LEU A 656 10.97 20.70 4.59
N GLY A 657 10.71 21.27 5.76
CA GLY A 657 11.62 22.18 6.45
C GLY A 657 12.92 21.48 6.89
N PHE A 658 13.75 22.20 7.65
CA PHE A 658 14.91 21.63 8.30
C PHE A 658 14.54 21.08 9.69
N HIS A 659 15.15 19.94 10.06
CA HIS A 659 14.90 19.20 11.28
C HIS A 659 16.19 19.08 12.10
N LEU A 660 16.07 19.14 13.43
CA LEU A 660 17.21 19.12 14.35
C LEU A 660 16.92 18.14 15.48
N CYS A 661 17.84 17.21 15.68
CA CYS A 661 17.73 16.13 16.66
C CYS A 661 19.12 15.81 17.23
N ARG A 662 19.15 15.12 18.37
CA ARG A 662 20.28 14.31 18.82
C ARG A 662 19.78 13.29 19.83
N TYR A 663 20.48 12.18 19.93
CA TYR A 663 20.55 11.43 21.15
C TYR A 663 21.49 12.16 22.13
N GLY A 664 21.12 12.28 23.40
CA GLY A 664 21.92 12.93 24.43
C GLY A 664 21.69 14.44 24.54
N TYR A 665 20.47 14.93 24.36
CA TYR A 665 20.12 16.24 24.94
C TYR A 665 20.07 16.15 26.48
N GLU A 666 19.79 14.97 27.03
CA GLU A 666 19.73 14.63 28.47
C GLU A 666 18.63 15.32 29.29
N SER A 667 18.22 16.54 28.94
CA SER A 667 17.20 17.33 29.65
C SER A 667 16.50 18.32 28.73
N LEU A 668 15.29 18.74 29.13
CA LEU A 668 14.52 19.74 28.39
C LEU A 668 15.21 21.11 28.31
N GLU A 669 15.97 21.50 29.35
CA GLU A 669 16.72 22.76 29.35
C GLU A 669 17.78 22.80 28.25
N ASN A 670 18.48 21.68 28.04
CA ASN A 670 19.45 21.55 26.96
C ASN A 670 18.77 21.60 25.59
N THR A 671 17.63 20.91 25.42
CA THR A 671 16.82 21.00 24.19
C THR A 671 16.38 22.45 23.93
N LYS A 672 15.88 23.16 24.95
CA LYS A 672 15.50 24.58 24.85
C LYS A 672 16.69 25.47 24.49
N ALA A 673 17.87 25.20 25.03
CA ALA A 673 19.09 25.96 24.72
C ALA A 673 19.50 25.82 23.25
N VAL A 674 19.45 24.59 22.70
CA VAL A 674 19.75 24.31 21.29
C VAL A 674 18.71 24.95 20.38
N TRP A 675 17.43 24.78 20.70
CA TRP A 675 16.33 25.40 19.98
C TRP A 675 16.46 26.94 19.94
N SER A 676 16.69 27.55 21.10
CA SER A 676 16.80 29.01 21.24
C SER A 676 18.01 29.59 20.49
N ARG A 677 19.20 28.99 20.62
CA ARG A 677 20.41 29.48 19.93
C ARG A 677 20.30 29.36 18.42
N THR A 678 19.70 28.28 17.92
CA THR A 678 19.50 28.05 16.48
C THR A 678 18.55 29.09 15.89
N ARG A 679 17.44 29.36 16.57
CA ARG A 679 16.49 30.42 16.18
C ARG A 679 17.12 31.82 16.24
N THR A 680 17.88 32.10 17.31
CA THR A 680 18.59 33.39 17.48
C THR A 680 19.60 33.64 16.36
N ALA A 681 20.26 32.58 15.85
CA ALA A 681 21.17 32.68 14.72
C ALA A 681 20.46 32.96 13.37
N GLY A 682 19.13 32.88 13.32
CA GLY A 682 18.32 33.09 12.11
C GLY A 682 18.54 31.99 11.06
N ILE A 683 18.71 30.75 11.51
CA ILE A 683 18.78 29.56 10.65
C ILE A 683 17.35 29.08 10.39
N PRO A 684 16.92 28.87 9.12
CA PRO A 684 15.63 28.27 8.83
C PRO A 684 15.51 26.87 9.44
N PHE A 685 14.47 26.64 10.24
CA PHE A 685 14.33 25.46 11.08
C PHE A 685 12.86 25.27 11.49
N ASP A 686 12.25 24.13 11.15
CA ASP A 686 10.82 23.89 11.36
C ASP A 686 10.51 22.95 12.50
N THR A 687 11.36 21.96 12.77
CA THR A 687 10.96 20.82 13.60
C THR A 687 12.02 20.42 14.62
N GLN A 688 11.71 20.57 15.90
CA GLN A 688 12.53 20.06 17.00
C GLN A 688 12.19 18.61 17.32
N TRP A 689 13.21 17.80 17.56
CA TRP A 689 13.06 16.38 17.88
C TRP A 689 13.68 16.08 19.23
N ASN A 690 13.19 15.02 19.88
CA ASN A 690 13.87 14.38 21.00
C ASN A 690 13.95 12.88 20.76
N ASP A 691 15.15 12.35 20.99
CA ASP A 691 15.44 10.93 21.11
C ASP A 691 14.99 10.39 22.49
N LEU A 692 15.39 9.18 22.86
CA LEU A 692 15.05 8.45 24.09
C LEU A 692 15.09 9.27 25.38
N ASP A 693 15.93 10.31 25.45
CA ASP A 693 16.13 11.16 26.64
C ASP A 693 14.83 11.70 27.25
N TYR A 694 13.80 11.94 26.43
CA TYR A 694 12.54 12.50 26.92
C TYR A 694 11.73 11.48 27.73
N MET A 695 11.92 10.17 27.49
CA MET A 695 11.14 9.09 28.08
C MET A 695 11.47 8.88 29.56
N ASP A 696 10.54 8.34 30.33
CA ASP A 696 10.84 7.81 31.65
C ASP A 696 11.41 6.39 31.53
N LYS A 697 12.62 6.16 32.06
CA LYS A 697 13.34 4.87 31.99
C LYS A 697 13.46 4.26 30.58
N ASN A 698 13.43 5.08 29.54
CA ASN A 698 13.40 4.67 28.12
C ASN A 698 12.15 3.83 27.77
N ASN A 699 11.02 4.07 28.45
CA ASN A 699 9.76 3.40 28.16
C ASN A 699 8.90 4.24 27.22
N ASP A 700 8.46 3.63 26.12
CA ASP A 700 7.52 4.25 25.16
C ASP A 700 6.27 4.79 25.85
N PHE A 701 5.66 5.81 25.22
CA PHE A 701 4.44 6.47 25.69
C PHE A 701 4.54 7.13 27.07
N THR A 702 5.76 7.33 27.59
CA THR A 702 6.03 8.08 28.82
C THR A 702 6.88 9.32 28.55
N TYR A 703 6.98 10.21 29.52
CA TYR A 703 8.04 11.22 29.56
C TYR A 703 8.54 11.45 30.99
N ASN A 704 9.82 11.76 31.13
CA ASN A 704 10.47 11.91 32.42
C ASN A 704 9.93 13.15 33.17
N LYS A 705 9.26 12.91 34.30
CA LYS A 705 8.58 13.95 35.08
C LYS A 705 9.52 14.84 35.92
N GLU A 706 10.83 14.61 35.86
CA GLU A 706 11.84 15.46 36.51
C GLU A 706 12.61 16.30 35.49
N LYS A 707 13.28 15.64 34.54
CA LYS A 707 14.13 16.26 33.51
C LYS A 707 13.35 16.88 32.35
N PHE A 708 12.14 16.39 32.09
CA PHE A 708 11.24 16.82 31.01
C PHE A 708 9.86 17.25 31.53
N LYS A 709 9.77 17.65 32.80
CA LYS A 709 8.50 17.99 33.47
C LYS A 709 7.66 19.06 32.73
N ASP A 710 8.33 20.03 32.11
CA ASP A 710 7.71 21.15 31.38
C ASP A 710 7.62 20.88 29.86
N LEU A 711 7.81 19.62 29.42
CA LEU A 711 7.71 19.24 28.00
C LEU A 711 6.37 19.66 27.36
N PRO A 712 5.19 19.48 27.99
CA PRO A 712 3.93 19.94 27.41
C PRO A 712 3.93 21.43 27.09
N LYS A 713 4.43 22.27 28.02
CA LYS A 713 4.54 23.72 27.82
C LYS A 713 5.55 24.06 26.72
N PHE A 714 6.65 23.32 26.63
CA PHE A 714 7.62 23.53 25.57
C PHE A 714 7.04 23.21 24.18
N VAL A 715 6.21 22.18 24.05
CA VAL A 715 5.52 21.88 22.79
C VAL A 715 4.55 23.02 22.42
N GLU A 716 3.84 23.59 23.39
CA GLU A 716 3.02 24.80 23.15
C GLU A 716 3.86 26.01 22.72
N GLU A 717 5.06 26.21 23.31
CA GLU A 717 6.02 27.25 22.91
C GLU A 717 6.52 27.03 21.46
N ILE A 718 6.79 25.79 21.08
CA ILE A 718 7.17 25.37 19.72
C ILE A 718 6.06 25.71 18.72
N HIS A 719 4.82 25.32 19.02
CA HIS A 719 3.66 25.60 18.16
C HIS A 719 3.38 27.10 18.04
N SER A 720 3.52 27.85 19.14
CA SER A 720 3.36 29.32 19.14
C SER A 720 4.40 30.02 18.25
N ALA A 721 5.55 29.39 18.03
CA ALA A 721 6.58 29.85 17.08
C ALA A 721 6.33 29.40 15.63
N GLY A 722 5.23 28.68 15.35
CA GLY A 722 4.93 28.12 14.03
C GLY A 722 5.82 26.95 13.66
N MET A 723 6.35 26.23 14.65
CA MET A 723 7.24 25.08 14.52
C MET A 723 6.54 23.79 15.00
N HIS A 724 7.20 22.65 14.81
CA HIS A 724 6.66 21.31 15.07
C HIS A 724 7.56 20.49 15.99
N TYR A 725 6.98 19.49 16.68
CA TYR A 725 7.68 18.61 17.61
C TYR A 725 7.52 17.13 17.26
N ILE A 726 8.63 16.38 17.24
CA ILE A 726 8.66 14.94 16.91
C ILE A 726 9.38 14.13 18.00
N PRO A 727 8.69 13.24 18.71
CA PRO A 727 9.32 12.24 19.59
C PRO A 727 9.72 10.97 18.81
N LEU A 728 10.77 10.30 19.30
CA LEU A 728 11.05 8.89 19.00
C LEU A 728 10.04 7.97 19.71
N ILE A 729 9.63 6.89 19.05
CA ILE A 729 8.90 5.76 19.63
C ILE A 729 9.61 4.49 19.16
N ASP A 730 10.01 3.62 20.09
CA ASP A 730 10.63 2.36 19.75
C ASP A 730 9.60 1.31 19.29
N ALA A 731 10.11 0.19 18.77
CA ALA A 731 9.30 -1.00 18.53
C ALA A 731 8.97 -1.79 19.81
N GLY A 732 9.75 -1.61 20.88
CA GLY A 732 9.77 -2.51 22.03
C GLY A 732 9.16 -1.91 23.30
N ILE A 733 8.32 -2.68 23.99
CA ILE A 733 7.64 -2.30 25.24
C ILE A 733 8.33 -2.94 26.44
N SER A 734 8.62 -2.17 27.49
CA SER A 734 9.17 -2.71 28.75
C SER A 734 8.25 -3.77 29.35
N ALA A 735 8.82 -4.91 29.72
CA ALA A 735 8.11 -6.02 30.38
C ALA A 735 8.51 -6.20 31.84
N SER A 736 9.20 -5.21 32.42
CA SER A 736 9.79 -5.29 33.77
C SER A 736 9.21 -4.30 34.78
N GLU A 737 8.25 -3.48 34.38
CA GLU A 737 7.59 -2.56 35.32
C GLU A 737 6.63 -3.31 36.26
N ASP A 738 6.33 -2.71 37.40
CA ASP A 738 5.39 -3.29 38.36
C ASP A 738 3.99 -3.40 37.75
N ASN A 739 3.28 -4.50 38.04
CA ASN A 739 1.94 -4.73 37.52
C ASN A 739 0.98 -3.57 37.84
N GLY A 740 0.35 -2.99 36.81
CA GLY A 740 -0.54 -1.83 36.93
C GLY A 740 0.17 -0.47 36.95
N SER A 741 1.51 -0.43 36.81
CA SER A 741 2.28 0.81 36.76
C SER A 741 2.65 1.27 35.36
N TYR A 742 2.52 0.41 34.35
CA TYR A 742 2.91 0.70 32.97
C TYR A 742 1.86 0.18 31.98
N LEU A 743 0.89 1.06 31.72
CA LEU A 743 -0.29 0.79 30.91
C LEU A 743 0.02 0.13 29.54
N PRO A 744 1.05 0.55 28.77
CA PRO A 744 1.38 -0.12 27.51
C PRO A 744 1.63 -1.62 27.67
N TYR A 745 2.35 -2.05 28.70
CA TYR A 745 2.58 -3.48 28.92
C TYR A 745 1.33 -4.18 29.46
N ASP A 746 0.69 -3.60 30.47
CA ASP A 746 -0.47 -4.19 31.13
C ASP A 746 -1.63 -4.44 30.14
N GLU A 747 -1.95 -3.45 29.30
CA GLU A 747 -3.00 -3.58 28.30
C GLU A 747 -2.59 -4.50 27.14
N GLY A 748 -1.31 -4.48 26.74
CA GLY A 748 -0.80 -5.37 25.71
C GLY A 748 -0.87 -6.85 26.11
N ILE A 749 -0.58 -7.17 27.38
CA ILE A 749 -0.77 -8.51 27.96
C ILE A 749 -2.26 -8.87 27.99
N LYS A 750 -3.11 -7.96 28.47
CA LYS A 750 -4.56 -8.17 28.56
C LYS A 750 -5.20 -8.46 27.21
N GLN A 751 -4.74 -7.83 26.13
CA GLN A 751 -5.26 -8.03 24.78
C GLN A 751 -4.62 -9.20 24.02
N ASP A 752 -3.56 -9.81 24.57
CA ASP A 752 -2.77 -10.89 23.96
C ASP A 752 -2.22 -10.50 22.58
N ILE A 753 -1.51 -9.37 22.52
CA ILE A 753 -1.01 -8.76 21.26
C ILE A 753 0.50 -8.82 21.05
N PHE A 754 1.27 -9.29 22.03
CA PHE A 754 2.72 -9.38 21.88
C PHE A 754 3.11 -10.60 21.04
N ILE A 755 4.21 -10.47 20.27
CA ILE A 755 4.84 -11.61 19.60
C ILE A 755 5.13 -12.69 20.65
N LYS A 756 4.79 -13.94 20.36
CA LYS A 756 4.98 -15.06 21.27
C LYS A 756 6.24 -15.84 20.95
N ASP A 757 6.91 -16.33 21.98
CA ASP A 757 7.97 -17.31 21.86
C ASP A 757 7.42 -18.65 21.33
N GLY A 758 8.10 -19.24 20.36
CA GLY A 758 7.61 -20.39 19.63
C GLY A 758 7.40 -21.63 20.51
N GLU A 759 8.20 -21.77 21.57
CA GLU A 759 8.23 -22.94 22.45
C GLU A 759 7.27 -22.80 23.63
N SER A 760 7.33 -21.65 24.31
CA SER A 760 6.57 -21.42 25.54
C SER A 760 5.17 -20.85 25.31
N ASP A 761 4.89 -20.33 24.11
CA ASP A 761 3.64 -19.65 23.74
C ASP A 761 3.31 -18.42 24.62
N LYS A 762 4.33 -17.89 25.30
CA LYS A 762 4.27 -16.66 26.10
C LYS A 762 4.86 -15.49 25.30
N PRO A 763 4.62 -14.22 25.69
CA PRO A 763 5.30 -13.09 25.08
C PRO A 763 6.82 -13.31 24.98
N PHE A 764 7.39 -13.06 23.81
CA PHE A 764 8.81 -13.20 23.55
C PHE A 764 9.58 -12.13 24.32
N ILE A 765 10.49 -12.54 25.20
CA ILE A 765 11.25 -11.64 26.06
C ILE A 765 12.68 -11.48 25.52
N GLY A 766 13.02 -10.25 25.16
CA GLY A 766 14.37 -9.87 24.76
C GLY A 766 14.81 -8.59 25.45
N LYS A 767 15.62 -7.78 24.76
CA LYS A 767 16.23 -6.60 25.34
C LYS A 767 16.48 -5.51 24.30
N VAL A 768 16.04 -4.29 24.60
CA VAL A 768 16.41 -3.06 23.90
C VAL A 768 16.73 -1.97 24.93
N TRP A 769 16.32 -0.71 24.71
CA TRP A 769 16.68 0.45 25.53
C TRP A 769 16.03 0.50 26.92
N ASN A 770 14.85 -0.11 27.11
CA ASN A 770 14.19 -0.22 28.43
C ASN A 770 15.12 -0.91 29.45
N LEU A 771 14.98 -0.66 30.75
CA LEU A 771 16.00 -1.06 31.75
C LEU A 771 16.30 -2.57 31.87
N PHE A 772 15.31 -3.47 31.84
CA PHE A 772 15.54 -4.89 32.14
C PHE A 772 15.09 -5.86 31.04
N SER A 773 13.84 -5.79 30.59
CA SER A 773 13.28 -6.70 29.58
C SER A 773 12.34 -5.98 28.63
N THR A 774 12.26 -6.48 27.39
CA THR A 774 11.44 -5.91 26.32
C THR A 774 10.58 -6.99 25.67
N VAL A 775 9.34 -6.67 25.32
CA VAL A 775 8.43 -7.45 24.47
C VAL A 775 8.04 -6.61 23.25
N TRP A 776 7.64 -7.26 22.16
CA TRP A 776 7.32 -6.58 20.90
C TRP A 776 5.84 -6.72 20.57
N PRO A 777 5.11 -5.61 20.35
CA PRO A 777 3.77 -5.66 19.76
C PRO A 777 3.82 -6.37 18.42
N ASP A 778 2.87 -7.25 18.18
CA ASP A 778 2.69 -7.87 16.88
C ASP A 778 1.77 -7.01 16.02
N PHE A 779 2.36 -6.19 15.15
CA PHE A 779 1.61 -5.32 14.25
C PHE A 779 0.85 -6.06 13.13
N THR A 780 0.99 -7.40 13.05
CA THR A 780 0.14 -8.22 12.18
C THR A 780 -1.19 -8.61 12.84
N ASN A 781 -1.29 -8.48 14.17
CA ASN A 781 -2.51 -8.71 14.92
C ASN A 781 -3.45 -7.50 14.78
N PRO A 782 -4.71 -7.68 14.34
CA PRO A 782 -5.64 -6.57 14.12
C PRO A 782 -5.96 -5.77 15.41
N LYS A 783 -5.86 -6.38 16.59
CA LYS A 783 -6.07 -5.68 17.87
C LYS A 783 -4.97 -4.67 18.18
N THR A 784 -3.75 -4.92 17.70
CA THR A 784 -2.59 -4.04 17.93
C THR A 784 -2.83 -2.64 17.38
N MET A 785 -3.57 -2.50 16.28
CA MET A 785 -3.88 -1.18 15.71
C MET A 785 -4.71 -0.31 16.67
N ILE A 786 -5.71 -0.89 17.32
CA ILE A 786 -6.56 -0.19 18.30
C ILE A 786 -5.74 0.13 19.56
N TYR A 787 -5.02 -0.86 20.09
CA TYR A 787 -4.12 -0.69 21.23
C TYR A 787 -3.13 0.46 21.01
N TYR A 788 -2.41 0.44 19.87
CA TYR A 788 -1.37 1.41 19.56
C TYR A 788 -1.97 2.82 19.35
N THR A 789 -3.15 2.91 18.73
CA THR A 789 -3.90 4.17 18.60
C THR A 789 -4.23 4.76 19.97
N ASN A 790 -4.67 3.94 20.93
CA ASN A 790 -4.97 4.41 22.29
C ASN A 790 -3.70 4.90 23.00
N MET A 791 -2.60 4.13 22.97
CA MET A 791 -1.33 4.53 23.60
C MET A 791 -0.79 5.84 23.01
N MET A 792 -0.85 5.98 21.69
CA MET A 792 -0.46 7.21 21.00
C MET A 792 -1.39 8.39 21.33
N THR A 793 -2.70 8.14 21.47
CA THR A 793 -3.69 9.16 21.87
C THR A 793 -3.41 9.67 23.29
N ASP A 794 -3.15 8.76 24.23
CA ASP A 794 -2.83 9.12 25.61
C ASP A 794 -1.53 9.93 25.70
N MET A 795 -0.51 9.55 24.93
CA MET A 795 0.73 10.33 24.82
C MET A 795 0.47 11.73 24.21
N HIS A 796 -0.34 11.82 23.15
CA HIS A 796 -0.66 13.09 22.49
C HIS A 796 -1.46 14.03 23.40
N ASN A 797 -2.32 13.48 24.26
CA ASN A 797 -3.04 14.24 25.29
C ASN A 797 -2.11 14.79 26.38
N ASN A 798 -0.95 14.18 26.60
CA ASN A 798 0.07 14.72 27.52
C ASN A 798 0.86 15.87 26.86
N PHE A 799 1.25 15.71 25.59
CA PHE A 799 1.89 16.75 24.80
C PHE A 799 1.60 16.54 23.31
N ALA A 800 1.11 17.57 22.62
CA ALA A 800 0.57 17.47 21.27
C ALA A 800 1.67 17.38 20.20
N TYR A 801 2.33 16.22 20.07
CA TYR A 801 3.34 16.00 19.03
C TYR A 801 2.76 15.97 17.60
N ASP A 802 3.58 16.28 16.59
CA ASP A 802 3.13 16.54 15.22
C ASP A 802 3.32 15.37 14.24
N GLY A 803 4.01 14.33 14.68
CA GLY A 803 4.36 13.14 13.92
C GLY A 803 5.28 12.28 14.78
N THR A 804 5.80 11.20 14.23
CA THR A 804 6.62 10.27 15.02
C THR A 804 7.82 9.77 14.25
N TRP A 805 8.88 9.50 15.01
CA TRP A 805 10.02 8.74 14.56
C TRP A 805 9.87 7.32 15.12
N ILE A 806 9.71 6.32 14.25
CA ILE A 806 9.65 4.92 14.68
C ILE A 806 11.00 4.24 14.44
N ASP A 807 11.63 3.77 15.52
CA ASP A 807 12.97 3.19 15.50
C ASP A 807 13.01 1.76 16.06
N MET A 808 14.16 1.10 15.91
CA MET A 808 14.44 -0.25 16.42
C MET A 808 13.51 -1.32 15.84
N ASN A 809 12.98 -1.08 14.64
CA ASN A 809 11.84 -1.79 14.08
C ASN A 809 12.19 -2.75 12.91
N GLU A 810 13.41 -3.28 12.89
CA GLU A 810 13.76 -4.41 12.06
C GLU A 810 12.94 -5.68 12.33
N PRO A 811 12.61 -6.10 13.57
CA PRO A 811 12.84 -5.51 14.90
C PRO A 811 14.24 -5.78 15.46
N SER A 812 14.85 -4.76 16.07
CA SER A 812 16.13 -4.89 16.74
C SER A 812 15.99 -5.55 18.11
N ASN A 813 16.99 -6.34 18.47
CA ASN A 813 17.13 -6.97 19.78
C ASN A 813 18.61 -7.01 20.15
N PHE A 814 18.98 -6.63 21.37
CA PHE A 814 20.36 -6.67 21.84
C PHE A 814 20.84 -8.10 22.14
N TYR A 815 19.92 -9.06 22.17
CA TYR A 815 20.22 -10.49 22.15
C TYR A 815 20.11 -11.06 20.73
N ASN A 816 20.77 -12.20 20.51
CA ASN A 816 20.59 -13.01 19.31
C ASN A 816 19.45 -14.01 19.57
N GLY A 817 18.20 -13.56 19.44
CA GLY A 817 17.02 -14.28 19.88
C GLY A 817 16.73 -14.07 21.37
N ASN A 818 16.52 -15.16 22.11
CA ASN A 818 16.37 -15.10 23.57
C ASN A 818 17.73 -14.81 24.25
N LYS A 819 17.73 -14.47 25.55
CA LYS A 819 18.96 -14.22 26.34
C LYS A 819 20.01 -15.34 26.25
N ASN A 820 19.57 -16.60 26.10
CA ASN A 820 20.44 -17.78 25.99
C ASN A 820 20.49 -18.35 24.56
N GLY A 821 20.10 -17.57 23.55
CA GLY A 821 19.96 -18.03 22.16
C GLY A 821 18.63 -18.73 21.88
N CYS A 822 18.41 -19.10 20.62
CA CYS A 822 17.20 -19.79 20.15
C CYS A 822 17.28 -21.31 20.29
N THR A 823 16.12 -21.97 20.35
CA THR A 823 16.06 -23.44 20.29
C THR A 823 16.56 -23.93 18.93
N HIS A 824 17.17 -25.11 18.93
CA HIS A 824 17.69 -25.69 17.69
C HIS A 824 16.56 -26.32 16.89
N ASN A 825 16.04 -25.57 15.92
CA ASN A 825 14.98 -25.99 15.01
C ASN A 825 15.33 -25.56 13.56
N ASN A 826 14.54 -26.00 12.59
CA ASN A 826 14.79 -25.75 11.16
C ASN A 826 14.48 -24.32 10.69
N LEU A 827 13.77 -23.50 11.49
CA LEU A 827 13.53 -22.09 11.17
C LEU A 827 14.70 -21.21 11.61
N ASP A 828 15.22 -21.46 12.82
CA ASP A 828 16.39 -20.73 13.35
C ASP A 828 17.70 -21.18 12.68
N TYR A 829 17.78 -22.45 12.29
CA TYR A 829 18.94 -23.06 11.63
C TYR A 829 18.50 -23.80 10.34
N PRO A 830 18.08 -23.06 9.29
CA PRO A 830 17.69 -23.66 8.02
C PRO A 830 18.89 -24.30 7.30
N GLU A 831 18.61 -25.19 6.34
CA GLU A 831 19.66 -25.89 5.57
C GLU A 831 20.53 -24.93 4.74
N TYR A 832 19.93 -23.84 4.26
CA TYR A 832 20.61 -22.73 3.62
C TYR A 832 20.39 -21.47 4.47
N ILE A 833 21.47 -20.81 4.85
CA ILE A 833 21.45 -19.53 5.53
C ILE A 833 21.98 -18.51 4.52
N PRO A 834 21.18 -17.50 4.12
CA PRO A 834 21.67 -16.39 3.31
C PRO A 834 22.88 -15.72 3.97
N ASN A 835 23.67 -14.94 3.22
CA ASN A 835 24.91 -14.32 3.71
C ASN A 835 24.69 -13.14 4.69
N VAL A 836 23.84 -13.35 5.70
CA VAL A 836 23.51 -12.37 6.75
C VAL A 836 24.74 -12.12 7.63
N VAL A 837 24.96 -10.87 8.00
CA VAL A 837 26.05 -10.52 8.92
C VAL A 837 25.86 -11.25 10.25
N GLY A 838 26.88 -12.04 10.62
CA GLY A 838 26.89 -12.90 11.82
C GLY A 838 26.59 -14.38 11.54
N GLY A 839 26.17 -14.75 10.33
CA GLY A 839 25.96 -16.16 9.93
C GLY A 839 24.78 -16.85 10.63
N LEU A 840 23.91 -16.10 11.30
CA LEU A 840 22.74 -16.59 12.02
C LEU A 840 21.57 -15.62 11.83
N LEU A 841 20.40 -16.12 11.44
CA LEU A 841 19.20 -15.30 11.20
C LEU A 841 18.77 -14.51 12.45
N ALA A 842 18.79 -15.13 13.63
CA ALA A 842 18.41 -14.47 14.89
C ALA A 842 19.41 -13.39 15.37
N THR A 843 20.48 -13.10 14.63
CA THR A 843 21.50 -12.13 15.07
C THR A 843 20.95 -10.72 15.11
N LYS A 844 20.91 -10.13 16.31
CA LYS A 844 20.27 -8.85 16.62
C LYS A 844 18.76 -8.77 16.35
N THR A 845 18.05 -9.88 16.42
CA THR A 845 16.59 -9.93 16.25
C THR A 845 15.97 -11.04 17.11
N LEU A 846 14.71 -11.38 16.89
CA LEU A 846 13.97 -12.43 17.60
C LEU A 846 14.32 -13.81 17.05
N CYS A 847 13.89 -14.88 17.73
CA CYS A 847 13.99 -16.22 17.16
C CYS A 847 13.05 -16.37 15.96
N MET A 848 13.47 -17.11 14.94
CA MET A 848 12.73 -17.28 13.70
C MET A 848 11.43 -18.08 13.89
N ASN A 849 11.39 -18.94 14.90
CA ASN A 849 10.18 -19.67 15.31
C ASN A 849 9.20 -18.81 16.14
N ALA A 850 9.52 -17.55 16.47
CA ALA A 850 8.60 -16.67 17.17
C ALA A 850 7.30 -16.48 16.37
N LYS A 851 6.17 -16.43 17.06
CA LYS A 851 4.84 -16.48 16.49
C LYS A 851 4.21 -15.09 16.47
N HIS A 852 3.85 -14.67 15.27
CA HIS A 852 2.95 -13.57 15.00
C HIS A 852 1.55 -14.13 14.67
N TYR A 853 0.55 -13.26 14.69
CA TYR A 853 -0.83 -13.55 14.32
C TYR A 853 -0.95 -14.08 12.88
N LEU A 854 -0.20 -13.50 11.93
CA LEU A 854 -0.22 -13.93 10.52
C LEU A 854 0.79 -15.04 10.16
N GLY A 855 1.63 -15.50 11.09
CA GLY A 855 2.62 -16.54 10.81
C GLY A 855 3.87 -16.47 11.67
N THR A 856 4.96 -17.08 11.20
CA THR A 856 6.23 -17.09 11.93
C THR A 856 7.10 -15.87 11.61
N HIS A 857 7.93 -15.48 12.56
CA HIS A 857 8.91 -14.41 12.38
C HIS A 857 9.84 -14.69 11.19
N TYR A 858 10.20 -15.95 10.95
CA TYR A 858 10.93 -16.40 9.75
C TYR A 858 10.40 -15.85 8.41
N ASN A 859 9.08 -15.71 8.29
CA ASN A 859 8.41 -15.20 7.09
C ASN A 859 8.18 -13.68 7.15
N LEU A 860 7.84 -13.18 8.34
CA LEU A 860 7.35 -11.82 8.57
C LEU A 860 8.43 -10.83 9.02
N HIS A 861 9.65 -11.27 9.32
CA HIS A 861 10.75 -10.44 9.84
C HIS A 861 10.94 -9.15 9.01
N ASN A 862 11.14 -9.28 7.70
CA ASN A 862 11.33 -8.13 6.81
C ASN A 862 10.12 -7.20 6.69
N THR A 863 8.93 -7.59 7.18
CA THR A 863 7.70 -6.78 7.11
C THR A 863 7.36 -6.08 8.43
N TYR A 864 8.14 -6.29 9.50
CA TYR A 864 7.85 -5.73 10.82
C TYR A 864 7.78 -4.19 10.80
N GLY A 865 8.82 -3.51 10.33
CA GLY A 865 8.82 -2.04 10.24
C GLY A 865 7.70 -1.48 9.35
N MET A 866 7.35 -2.18 8.27
CA MET A 866 6.19 -1.83 7.43
C MET A 866 4.87 -1.91 8.20
N SER A 867 4.63 -3.01 8.92
CA SER A 867 3.41 -3.20 9.71
C SER A 867 3.27 -2.18 10.85
N GLN A 868 4.37 -1.80 11.50
CA GLN A 868 4.39 -0.69 12.45
C GLN A 868 4.06 0.65 11.76
N ALA A 869 4.66 0.93 10.60
CA ALA A 869 4.39 2.17 9.86
C ALA A 869 2.92 2.29 9.43
N ILE A 870 2.29 1.20 8.99
CA ILE A 870 0.85 1.15 8.68
C ILE A 870 0.02 1.47 9.91
N THR A 871 0.33 0.83 11.04
CA THR A 871 -0.38 1.04 12.31
C THR A 871 -0.23 2.47 12.82
N THR A 872 0.98 3.02 12.76
CA THR A 872 1.30 4.38 13.18
C THR A 872 0.63 5.42 12.27
N ASN A 873 0.58 5.16 10.96
CA ASN A 873 -0.10 6.02 9.98
C ASN A 873 -1.61 6.10 10.30
N TYR A 874 -2.24 4.96 10.55
CA TYR A 874 -3.63 4.90 10.97
C TYR A 874 -3.88 5.72 12.26
N ALA A 875 -3.06 5.50 13.29
CA ALA A 875 -3.16 6.19 14.57
C ALA A 875 -3.02 7.72 14.41
N LEU A 876 -1.98 8.20 13.73
CA LEU A 876 -1.74 9.63 13.53
C LEU A 876 -2.86 10.31 12.74
N ARG A 877 -3.41 9.65 11.71
CA ARG A 877 -4.57 10.18 10.96
C ARG A 877 -5.78 10.37 11.87
N LYS A 878 -6.01 9.45 12.80
CA LYS A 878 -7.13 9.51 13.77
C LYS A 878 -6.91 10.54 14.87
N ILE A 879 -5.69 10.64 15.39
CA ILE A 879 -5.33 11.53 16.50
C ILE A 879 -5.30 13.00 16.04
N ARG A 880 -4.63 13.27 14.91
CA ARG A 880 -4.36 14.65 14.47
C ARG A 880 -5.37 15.18 13.45
N LEU A 881 -6.12 14.29 12.77
CA LEU A 881 -6.98 14.64 11.63
C LEU A 881 -6.25 15.44 10.53
N LYS A 882 -4.93 15.25 10.45
CA LYS A 882 -3.97 15.91 9.56
C LYS A 882 -3.07 14.86 8.94
N ARG A 883 -2.31 15.22 7.91
CA ARG A 883 -1.36 14.31 7.26
C ARG A 883 -0.40 13.71 8.29
N PRO A 884 -0.27 12.38 8.33
CA PRO A 884 0.69 11.75 9.20
C PRO A 884 2.10 12.05 8.68
N PHE A 885 3.01 12.35 9.60
CA PHE A 885 4.44 12.40 9.30
C PHE A 885 5.14 11.34 10.14
N ILE A 886 5.73 10.35 9.46
CA ILE A 886 6.40 9.21 10.08
C ILE A 886 7.74 9.04 9.38
N ILE A 887 8.80 8.91 10.16
CA ILE A 887 10.13 8.52 9.68
C ILE A 887 10.48 7.18 10.32
N SER A 888 10.73 6.15 9.50
CA SER A 888 10.99 4.76 9.93
C SER A 888 12.38 4.30 9.54
N ARG A 889 13.00 3.47 10.39
CA ARG A 889 14.30 2.85 10.07
C ARG A 889 14.12 1.69 9.13
N SER A 890 13.41 0.67 9.58
CA SER A 890 13.14 -0.54 8.82
C SER A 890 12.08 -0.28 7.76
N THR A 891 12.30 -0.83 6.57
CA THR A 891 11.41 -0.66 5.42
C THR A 891 11.22 -1.96 4.66
N TRP A 892 10.08 -2.06 3.99
CA TRP A 892 9.72 -3.14 3.06
C TRP A 892 9.07 -2.53 1.81
N ILE A 893 8.80 -3.35 0.80
CA ILE A 893 8.11 -2.95 -0.42
C ILE A 893 6.80 -2.22 -0.11
N GLY A 894 6.63 -1.02 -0.70
CA GLY A 894 5.44 -0.17 -0.55
C GLY A 894 5.48 0.78 0.64
N HIS A 895 6.58 0.80 1.42
CA HIS A 895 6.65 1.56 2.68
C HIS A 895 6.38 3.05 2.51
N GLY A 896 6.81 3.62 1.38
CA GLY A 896 6.61 5.03 1.07
C GLY A 896 5.16 5.45 0.91
N HIS A 897 4.21 4.51 0.82
CA HIS A 897 2.78 4.83 0.89
C HIS A 897 2.35 5.31 2.29
N TYR A 898 3.11 4.98 3.34
CA TYR A 898 2.74 5.24 4.73
C TYR A 898 3.73 6.14 5.49
N ALA A 899 5.02 6.07 5.16
CA ALA A 899 6.07 6.74 5.93
C ALA A 899 7.30 7.10 5.06
N GLY A 900 8.11 8.03 5.56
CA GLY A 900 9.45 8.30 5.07
C GLY A 900 10.52 7.46 5.76
N HIS A 901 11.78 7.66 5.37
CA HIS A 901 12.93 6.89 5.84
C HIS A 901 14.15 7.79 6.09
N TRP A 902 15.05 7.38 6.97
CA TRP A 902 16.41 7.91 7.01
C TRP A 902 17.41 6.77 6.92
N THR A 903 18.57 7.01 6.32
CA THR A 903 19.53 5.94 5.97
C THR A 903 20.24 5.29 7.17
N GLY A 904 19.76 5.52 8.39
CA GLY A 904 20.30 4.97 9.63
C GLY A 904 21.60 5.64 10.10
N ASP A 905 22.33 4.87 10.90
CA ASP A 905 23.41 5.32 11.79
C ASP A 905 24.74 5.51 11.04
N VAL A 906 24.72 6.38 10.04
CA VAL A 906 25.89 6.74 9.22
C VAL A 906 27.01 7.35 10.06
N TYR A 907 28.26 7.14 9.69
CA TYR A 907 29.41 7.76 10.34
C TYR A 907 29.64 9.20 9.87
N SER A 908 30.18 10.01 10.78
CA SER A 908 30.72 11.34 10.51
C SER A 908 32.00 11.27 9.68
N SER A 909 31.86 10.87 8.41
CA SER A 909 32.97 10.69 7.46
C SER A 909 32.63 11.23 6.07
N TRP A 910 33.67 11.62 5.31
CA TRP A 910 33.52 12.00 3.90
C TRP A 910 33.04 10.84 3.02
N HIS A 911 33.34 9.60 3.40
CA HIS A 911 32.85 8.42 2.70
C HIS A 911 31.33 8.34 2.82
N ASP A 912 30.77 8.45 4.01
CA ASP A 912 29.31 8.36 4.22
C ASP A 912 28.55 9.58 3.71
N LEU A 913 29.17 10.78 3.75
CA LEU A 913 28.66 11.94 3.01
C LEU A 913 28.46 11.58 1.53
N LYS A 914 29.46 10.96 0.89
CA LYS A 914 29.38 10.55 -0.51
C LYS A 914 28.34 9.44 -0.72
N MET A 915 28.33 8.42 0.15
CA MET A 915 27.44 7.26 0.02
C MET A 915 25.96 7.58 0.32
N SER A 916 25.68 8.72 0.96
CA SER A 916 24.32 9.22 1.15
C SER A 916 23.57 9.44 -0.18
N ILE A 917 24.28 9.86 -1.24
CA ILE A 917 23.68 10.20 -2.54
C ILE A 917 23.11 8.93 -3.23
N PRO A 918 23.89 7.86 -3.47
CA PRO A 918 23.35 6.64 -4.06
C PRO A 918 22.27 5.98 -3.19
N ALA A 919 22.36 6.09 -1.86
CA ALA A 919 21.32 5.59 -0.96
C ALA A 919 19.97 6.31 -1.18
N ILE A 920 19.97 7.65 -1.14
CA ILE A 920 18.78 8.49 -1.36
C ILE A 920 18.19 8.28 -2.77
N LEU A 921 19.04 8.16 -3.78
CA LEU A 921 18.61 7.86 -5.16
C LEU A 921 17.93 6.49 -5.25
N SER A 922 18.47 5.48 -4.57
CA SER A 922 17.91 4.13 -4.54
C SER A 922 16.52 4.10 -3.89
N PHE A 923 16.32 4.81 -2.78
CA PHE A 923 15.02 4.89 -2.12
C PHE A 923 13.94 5.61 -2.96
N ASN A 924 14.33 6.50 -3.89
CA ASN A 924 13.38 7.03 -4.87
C ASN A 924 12.92 5.95 -5.86
N PHE A 925 13.76 4.95 -6.20
CA PHE A 925 13.34 3.79 -7.01
C PHE A 925 12.33 2.93 -6.26
N TYR A 926 12.50 2.78 -4.94
CA TYR A 926 11.61 2.01 -4.07
C TYR A 926 10.32 2.74 -3.68
N GLN A 927 10.02 3.87 -4.33
CA GLN A 927 8.86 4.71 -4.03
C GLN A 927 8.83 5.22 -2.58
N VAL A 928 10.00 5.51 -2.00
CA VAL A 928 10.15 6.19 -0.70
C VAL A 928 10.90 7.52 -0.88
N PRO A 929 10.28 8.52 -1.53
CA PRO A 929 10.95 9.78 -1.86
C PRO A 929 11.23 10.67 -0.64
N MET A 930 10.49 10.50 0.47
CA MET A 930 10.75 11.22 1.73
C MET A 930 11.91 10.56 2.47
N VAL A 931 13.12 10.79 1.98
CA VAL A 931 14.34 10.13 2.47
C VAL A 931 15.52 11.11 2.62
N GLY A 932 16.40 10.84 3.58
CA GLY A 932 17.61 11.61 3.85
C GLY A 932 18.62 10.83 4.70
N ALA A 933 19.83 11.36 4.81
CA ALA A 933 20.85 10.87 5.76
C ALA A 933 21.01 11.87 6.91
N ASP A 934 21.47 11.41 8.07
CA ASP A 934 21.76 12.29 9.20
C ASP A 934 22.89 13.25 8.85
N ILE A 935 22.54 14.52 8.72
CA ILE A 935 23.45 15.56 8.26
C ILE A 935 24.54 15.77 9.31
N CYS A 936 25.79 15.85 8.82
CA CYS A 936 27.04 15.87 9.59
C CYS A 936 27.53 14.51 10.10
N GLY A 937 26.70 13.45 9.98
CA GLY A 937 26.96 12.08 10.42
C GLY A 937 26.41 11.82 11.82
N PHE A 938 26.01 10.58 12.11
CA PHE A 938 25.47 10.18 13.40
C PHE A 938 26.57 9.63 14.31
N ASN A 939 27.33 8.65 13.82
CA ASN A 939 28.38 7.96 14.58
C ASN A 939 29.74 8.70 14.49
N GLY A 940 30.33 8.96 15.65
CA GLY A 940 31.65 9.61 15.76
C GLY A 940 31.60 11.13 15.58
N ASN A 941 32.66 11.81 16.02
CA ASN A 941 32.71 13.28 15.98
C ASN A 941 32.88 13.80 14.55
N THR A 942 31.96 14.68 14.14
CA THR A 942 32.11 15.45 12.90
C THR A 942 33.23 16.50 13.01
N THR A 943 33.58 17.12 11.88
CA THR A 943 34.48 18.27 11.84
C THR A 943 33.75 19.47 11.25
N THR A 944 34.22 20.69 11.55
CA THR A 944 33.66 21.91 10.94
C THR A 944 33.66 21.83 9.41
N ALA A 945 34.74 21.30 8.80
CA ALA A 945 34.84 21.18 7.33
C ALA A 945 33.82 20.18 6.75
N LEU A 946 33.68 19.02 7.40
CA LEU A 946 32.72 17.99 6.99
C LEU A 946 31.29 18.49 7.18
N CYS A 947 30.93 18.95 8.38
CA CYS A 947 29.59 19.40 8.69
C CYS A 947 29.18 20.62 7.84
N ASN A 948 30.12 21.51 7.52
CA ASN A 948 29.89 22.60 6.56
C ASN A 948 29.46 22.09 5.16
N ARG A 949 30.14 21.07 4.61
CA ARG A 949 29.77 20.49 3.30
C ARG A 949 28.53 19.60 3.38
N TRP A 950 28.33 18.93 4.51
CA TRP A 950 27.13 18.12 4.71
C TRP A 950 25.88 18.99 4.88
N MET A 951 25.94 20.12 5.58
CA MET A 951 24.83 21.08 5.64
C MET A 951 24.46 21.62 4.25
N GLN A 952 25.46 21.82 3.38
CA GLN A 952 25.23 22.22 1.98
C GLN A 952 24.51 21.15 1.18
N LEU A 953 24.99 19.90 1.22
CA LEU A 953 24.35 18.78 0.51
C LEU A 953 22.97 18.44 1.11
N GLY A 954 22.91 18.35 2.42
CA GLY A 954 21.76 17.92 3.20
C GLY A 954 20.55 18.84 3.06
N ALA A 955 20.77 20.13 2.81
CA ALA A 955 19.71 21.07 2.44
C ALA A 955 18.94 20.65 1.16
N PHE A 956 19.52 19.76 0.33
CA PHE A 956 18.90 19.21 -0.87
C PHE A 956 18.45 17.75 -0.74
N TYR A 957 18.51 17.16 0.45
CA TYR A 957 17.80 15.90 0.71
C TYR A 957 16.29 16.16 0.80
N PRO A 958 15.43 15.27 0.26
CA PRO A 958 13.99 15.42 0.42
C PRO A 958 13.58 15.54 1.90
N PHE A 959 14.10 14.64 2.75
CA PHE A 959 14.05 14.77 4.20
C PHE A 959 15.39 15.31 4.72
N SER A 960 15.39 16.48 5.37
CA SER A 960 16.61 17.19 5.75
C SER A 960 16.73 17.33 7.27
N ARG A 961 17.39 16.36 7.93
CA ARG A 961 17.61 16.33 9.39
C ARG A 961 19.09 16.31 9.74
N ASN A 962 19.52 17.18 10.64
CA ASN A 962 20.77 17.01 11.39
C ASN A 962 20.45 16.22 12.67
N HIS A 963 21.12 15.10 12.85
CA HIS A 963 20.97 14.20 13.99
C HIS A 963 22.32 13.64 14.39
N ASN A 964 22.47 13.30 15.66
CA ASN A 964 23.76 13.05 16.29
C ASN A 964 23.63 12.00 17.40
N SER A 965 24.71 11.26 17.67
CA SER A 965 24.77 10.24 18.73
C SER A 965 25.05 10.83 20.12
N ASP A 966 24.74 10.08 21.18
CA ASP A 966 24.86 10.49 22.60
C ASP A 966 26.30 10.81 23.03
N ASN A 967 27.26 10.06 22.52
CA ASN A 967 28.66 10.09 22.95
C ASN A 967 29.56 11.04 22.13
N THR A 968 28.96 11.98 21.38
CA THR A 968 29.66 12.85 20.44
C THR A 968 29.56 14.34 20.82
N ILE A 969 30.42 15.17 20.23
CA ILE A 969 30.35 16.63 20.35
C ILE A 969 29.02 17.16 19.79
N GLU A 970 28.54 18.30 20.31
CA GLU A 970 27.37 18.96 19.72
C GLU A 970 27.66 19.38 18.27
N GLN A 971 26.71 19.14 17.37
CA GLN A 971 26.88 19.44 15.95
C GLN A 971 25.71 20.16 15.29
N ASP A 972 24.81 20.76 16.08
CA ASP A 972 23.92 21.77 15.53
C ASP A 972 24.75 22.91 14.92
N PRO A 973 24.24 23.63 13.90
CA PRO A 973 25.07 24.58 13.15
C PRO A 973 25.76 25.64 14.02
N VAL A 974 25.14 26.04 15.14
CA VAL A 974 25.70 27.06 16.04
C VAL A 974 26.88 26.50 16.83
N ALA A 975 26.78 25.28 17.35
CA ALA A 975 27.89 24.61 18.05
C ALA A 975 29.11 24.39 17.15
N MET A 976 28.91 24.20 15.85
CA MET A 976 29.99 23.99 14.88
C MET A 976 30.70 25.28 14.43
N GLY A 977 30.20 26.45 14.83
CA GLY A 977 30.81 27.76 14.61
C GLY A 977 30.35 28.52 13.36
N ASP A 978 30.81 29.77 13.23
CA ASP A 978 30.32 30.77 12.27
C ASP A 978 30.30 30.29 10.81
N LEU A 979 31.31 29.49 10.42
CA LEU A 979 31.36 28.93 9.07
C LEU A 979 30.15 28.04 8.78
N VAL A 980 29.80 27.13 9.70
CA VAL A 980 28.66 26.22 9.54
C VAL A 980 27.35 27.00 9.65
N VAL A 981 27.26 28.00 10.55
CA VAL A 981 26.10 28.90 10.62
C VAL A 981 25.85 29.59 9.27
N GLN A 982 26.87 30.22 8.68
CA GLN A 982 26.72 30.95 7.42
C GLN A 982 26.34 30.02 6.27
N SER A 983 27.01 28.87 6.17
CA SER A 983 26.75 27.87 5.14
C SER A 983 25.35 27.26 5.25
N SER A 984 24.90 27.00 6.49
CA SER A 984 23.55 26.52 6.78
C SER A 984 22.51 27.56 6.38
N LYS A 985 22.71 28.84 6.73
CA LYS A 985 21.80 29.93 6.32
C LYS A 985 21.74 30.07 4.80
N ASN A 986 22.88 30.02 4.11
CA ASN A 986 22.93 30.12 2.65
C ASN A 986 22.14 28.97 2.00
N SER A 987 22.44 27.73 2.38
CA SER A 987 21.87 26.54 1.73
C SER A 987 20.41 26.32 2.10
N LEU A 988 20.05 26.52 3.37
CA LEU A 988 18.66 26.38 3.83
C LEU A 988 17.78 27.50 3.32
N LYS A 989 18.25 28.74 3.15
CA LYS A 989 17.45 29.77 2.47
C LYS A 989 17.13 29.40 1.03
N ILE A 990 18.06 28.76 0.31
CA ILE A 990 17.80 28.24 -1.04
C ILE A 990 16.77 27.11 -0.98
N ARG A 991 16.90 26.18 -0.04
CA ARG A 991 15.90 25.13 0.20
C ARG A 991 14.51 25.73 0.41
N TYR A 992 14.37 26.66 1.36
CA TYR A 992 13.10 27.30 1.72
C TYR A 992 12.51 28.10 0.56
N ARG A 993 13.36 28.74 -0.25
CA ARG A 993 12.93 29.40 -1.49
C ARG A 993 12.30 28.42 -2.49
N PHE A 994 12.84 27.21 -2.60
CA PHE A 994 12.38 26.18 -3.53
C PHE A 994 11.40 25.15 -2.93
N LEU A 995 10.91 25.35 -1.71
CA LEU A 995 9.90 24.44 -1.15
C LEU A 995 8.62 24.32 -1.99
N PRO A 996 8.11 25.37 -2.68
CA PRO A 996 6.99 25.19 -3.62
C PRO A 996 7.30 24.21 -4.77
N TYR A 997 8.52 24.28 -5.32
CA TYR A 997 8.96 23.32 -6.34
C TYR A 997 9.11 21.92 -5.75
N LEU A 998 9.80 21.77 -4.62
CA LEU A 998 9.98 20.46 -3.96
C LEU A 998 8.62 19.83 -3.60
N TYR A 999 7.67 20.62 -3.09
CA TYR A 999 6.33 20.17 -2.76
C TYR A 999 5.54 19.73 -3.99
N THR A 1000 5.70 20.44 -5.11
CA THR A 1000 5.13 20.03 -6.40
C THR A 1000 5.72 18.70 -6.87
N LEU A 1001 7.01 18.43 -6.64
CA LEU A 1001 7.60 17.13 -6.94
C LEU A 1001 7.00 16.01 -6.07
N PHE A 1002 6.76 16.27 -4.79
CA PHE A 1002 6.06 15.32 -3.91
C PHE A 1002 4.61 15.07 -4.35
N PHE A 1003 3.90 16.11 -4.80
CA PHE A 1003 2.59 15.94 -5.42
C PHE A 1003 2.65 15.03 -6.65
N ARG A 1004 3.64 15.20 -7.53
CA ARG A 1004 3.81 14.33 -8.69
C ARG A 1004 4.17 12.90 -8.29
N ALA A 1005 4.98 12.73 -7.25
CA ALA A 1005 5.26 11.41 -6.68
C ALA A 1005 3.97 10.74 -6.16
N HIS A 1006 3.17 11.47 -5.37
CA HIS A 1006 1.92 10.97 -4.80
C HIS A 1006 0.83 10.68 -5.86
N LYS A 1007 0.62 11.58 -6.84
CA LYS A 1007 -0.43 11.44 -7.86
C LYS A 1007 -0.03 10.47 -8.97
N PHE A 1008 1.24 10.47 -9.39
CA PHE A 1008 1.70 9.79 -10.61
C PHE A 1008 2.78 8.73 -10.39
N GLY A 1009 3.31 8.54 -9.19
CA GLY A 1009 4.40 7.59 -8.95
C GLY A 1009 5.77 8.05 -9.47
N GLU A 1010 5.96 9.36 -9.62
CA GLU A 1010 7.25 9.93 -10.02
C GLU A 1010 8.28 9.94 -8.88
N THR A 1011 9.55 10.15 -9.24
CA THR A 1011 10.63 10.38 -8.27
C THR A 1011 10.77 11.86 -7.94
N VAL A 1012 11.18 12.18 -6.71
CA VAL A 1012 11.47 13.56 -6.30
C VAL A 1012 12.92 13.90 -6.62
N VAL A 1013 13.84 13.08 -6.11
CA VAL A 1013 15.26 13.10 -6.46
C VAL A 1013 15.53 12.01 -7.47
N ARG A 1014 16.27 12.33 -8.54
CA ARG A 1014 16.56 11.36 -9.61
C ARG A 1014 17.98 11.45 -10.15
N PRO A 1015 18.57 10.33 -10.58
CA PRO A 1015 19.87 10.33 -11.22
C PRO A 1015 19.76 10.89 -12.63
N LEU A 1016 20.87 11.35 -13.19
CA LEU A 1016 20.87 12.02 -14.50
C LEU A 1016 20.33 11.11 -15.62
N PHE A 1017 20.58 9.81 -15.57
CA PHE A 1017 20.11 8.89 -16.62
C PHE A 1017 18.58 8.77 -16.71
N PHE A 1018 17.83 9.25 -15.72
CA PHE A 1018 16.36 9.35 -15.82
C PHE A 1018 15.90 10.41 -16.83
N GLU A 1019 16.70 11.46 -17.01
CA GLU A 1019 16.38 12.59 -17.91
C GLU A 1019 17.18 12.56 -19.21
N PHE A 1020 18.33 11.89 -19.21
CA PHE A 1020 19.31 11.88 -20.31
C PHE A 1020 19.61 10.45 -20.75
N ILE A 1021 18.55 9.70 -21.06
CA ILE A 1021 18.56 8.26 -21.34
C ILE A 1021 19.50 7.89 -22.50
N GLU A 1022 19.58 8.72 -23.54
CA GLU A 1022 20.45 8.47 -24.70
C GLU A 1022 21.95 8.70 -24.38
N ASP A 1023 22.26 9.36 -23.27
CA ASP A 1023 23.63 9.67 -22.86
C ASP A 1023 24.15 8.65 -21.86
N ARG A 1024 24.68 7.53 -22.36
CA ARG A 1024 25.21 6.40 -21.57
C ARG A 1024 26.26 6.80 -20.53
N ARG A 1025 26.94 7.95 -20.69
CA ARG A 1025 27.89 8.47 -19.69
C ARG A 1025 27.22 8.86 -18.37
N THR A 1026 25.90 9.03 -18.37
CA THR A 1026 25.11 9.34 -17.17
C THR A 1026 24.81 8.12 -16.31
N TYR A 1027 25.02 6.90 -16.84
CA TYR A 1027 24.62 5.65 -16.19
C TYR A 1027 25.46 5.35 -14.93
N ASP A 1028 26.72 5.77 -14.91
CA ASP A 1028 27.64 5.56 -13.79
C ASP A 1028 27.69 6.74 -12.80
N ILE A 1029 26.83 7.74 -12.99
CA ILE A 1029 26.87 8.98 -12.20
C ILE A 1029 26.00 8.84 -10.94
N ASP A 1030 26.67 8.91 -9.78
CA ASP A 1030 26.03 8.83 -8.47
C ASP A 1030 26.56 9.87 -7.46
N LYS A 1031 27.33 10.86 -7.93
CA LYS A 1031 27.89 11.97 -7.11
C LYS A 1031 27.19 13.32 -7.32
N GLN A 1032 26.19 13.34 -8.18
CA GLN A 1032 25.32 14.48 -8.48
C GLN A 1032 23.93 13.95 -8.78
N PHE A 1033 22.92 14.77 -8.56
CA PHE A 1033 21.52 14.38 -8.76
C PHE A 1033 20.66 15.57 -9.18
N LEU A 1034 19.42 15.27 -9.56
CA LEU A 1034 18.42 16.26 -9.92
C LEU A 1034 17.29 16.27 -8.90
N TRP A 1035 16.78 17.46 -8.59
CA TRP A 1035 15.41 17.65 -8.11
C TRP A 1035 14.48 17.77 -9.31
N GLY A 1036 13.59 16.79 -9.46
CA GLY A 1036 12.77 16.64 -10.66
C GLY A 1036 13.65 16.56 -11.90
N ASN A 1037 13.27 17.29 -12.95
CA ASN A 1037 13.98 17.32 -14.22
C ASN A 1037 14.83 18.59 -14.45
N SER A 1038 14.83 19.52 -13.48
CA SER A 1038 15.20 20.91 -13.74
C SER A 1038 16.37 21.45 -12.90
N LEU A 1039 16.52 21.06 -11.63
CA LEU A 1039 17.57 21.59 -10.76
C LEU A 1039 18.63 20.52 -10.51
N MET A 1040 19.88 20.77 -10.90
CA MET A 1040 21.01 19.87 -10.72
C MET A 1040 21.89 20.30 -9.56
N ILE A 1041 22.12 19.38 -8.62
CA ILE A 1041 22.86 19.59 -7.38
C ILE A 1041 24.25 18.95 -7.51
N ASN A 1042 25.30 19.75 -7.30
CA ASN A 1042 26.68 19.38 -7.58
C ASN A 1042 27.57 19.56 -6.32
N PRO A 1043 27.50 18.64 -5.34
CA PRO A 1043 28.15 18.81 -4.04
C PRO A 1043 29.66 18.59 -4.08
N VAL A 1044 30.37 19.22 -3.15
CA VAL A 1044 31.77 18.88 -2.83
C VAL A 1044 31.76 17.73 -1.82
N LEU A 1045 32.41 16.62 -2.18
CA LEU A 1045 32.39 15.37 -1.40
C LEU A 1045 33.77 14.97 -0.88
N GLU A 1046 34.73 15.89 -0.92
CA GLU A 1046 36.10 15.67 -0.47
C GLU A 1046 36.58 16.86 0.36
N GLU A 1047 37.43 16.58 1.34
CA GLU A 1047 37.98 17.59 2.23
C GLU A 1047 38.85 18.61 1.48
N ASN A 1048 38.83 19.86 1.94
CA ASN A 1048 39.67 20.97 1.45
C ASN A 1048 39.51 21.32 -0.04
N LYS A 1049 38.48 20.82 -0.73
CA LYS A 1049 38.17 21.22 -2.11
C LYS A 1049 37.34 22.51 -2.15
N ILE A 1050 37.71 23.39 -3.07
CA ILE A 1050 37.03 24.67 -3.37
C ILE A 1050 36.49 24.74 -4.80
N ALA A 1051 36.50 23.61 -5.50
CA ALA A 1051 35.95 23.42 -6.84
C ALA A 1051 35.50 21.97 -6.98
N VAL A 1052 34.51 21.74 -7.83
CA VAL A 1052 33.97 20.40 -8.11
C VAL A 1052 33.96 20.15 -9.61
N THR A 1053 34.37 18.95 -10.02
CA THR A 1053 34.28 18.49 -11.41
C THR A 1053 33.07 17.61 -11.56
N VAL A 1054 32.11 18.05 -12.38
CA VAL A 1054 30.83 17.36 -12.58
C VAL A 1054 30.52 17.21 -14.06
N TYR A 1055 29.79 16.15 -14.40
CA TYR A 1055 29.34 15.92 -15.76
C TYR A 1055 28.07 16.74 -16.03
N VAL A 1056 28.12 17.63 -17.02
CA VAL A 1056 26.95 18.43 -17.41
C VAL A 1056 26.41 17.86 -18.72
N PRO A 1057 25.19 17.29 -18.75
CA PRO A 1057 24.56 16.76 -19.95
C PRO A 1057 24.46 17.80 -21.08
N ARG A 1058 24.37 17.33 -22.33
CA ARG A 1058 24.28 18.22 -23.49
C ARG A 1058 23.03 19.10 -23.41
N GLY A 1059 23.17 20.38 -23.72
CA GLY A 1059 22.09 21.36 -23.70
C GLY A 1059 22.49 22.65 -23.00
N LEU A 1060 21.59 23.64 -23.02
CA LEU A 1060 21.76 24.90 -22.31
C LEU A 1060 21.47 24.74 -20.81
N TRP A 1061 22.35 25.30 -19.98
CA TRP A 1061 22.23 25.33 -18.52
C TRP A 1061 22.51 26.73 -17.98
N TYR A 1062 21.86 27.08 -16.87
CA TYR A 1062 22.01 28.35 -16.17
C TYR A 1062 22.62 28.11 -14.79
N ASP A 1063 23.66 28.85 -14.41
CA ASP A 1063 24.15 28.87 -13.02
C ASP A 1063 23.13 29.56 -12.12
N TYR A 1064 22.68 28.93 -11.03
CA TYR A 1064 21.61 29.47 -10.18
C TYR A 1064 21.96 30.85 -9.56
N TYR A 1065 23.24 31.10 -9.28
CA TYR A 1065 23.64 32.28 -8.53
C TYR A 1065 23.85 33.51 -9.41
N THR A 1066 24.39 33.30 -10.60
CA THR A 1066 24.70 34.37 -11.56
C THR A 1066 23.69 34.45 -12.69
N PHE A 1067 22.93 33.38 -12.92
CA PHE A 1067 22.07 33.14 -14.06
C PHE A 1067 22.75 33.27 -15.42
N ASN A 1068 24.08 33.17 -15.46
CA ASN A 1068 24.82 33.05 -16.70
C ASN A 1068 24.49 31.71 -17.36
N SER A 1069 24.10 31.77 -18.64
CA SER A 1069 23.84 30.58 -19.43
C SER A 1069 25.11 30.08 -20.13
N TYR A 1070 25.28 28.77 -20.22
CA TYR A 1070 26.31 28.17 -21.07
C TYR A 1070 25.79 26.89 -21.72
N PHE A 1071 26.23 26.64 -22.96
CA PHE A 1071 25.85 25.45 -23.69
C PHE A 1071 26.84 24.31 -23.40
N SER A 1072 26.37 23.25 -22.76
CA SER A 1072 27.17 22.06 -22.55
C SER A 1072 27.13 21.13 -23.77
N ILE A 1073 28.29 20.57 -24.13
CA ILE A 1073 28.41 19.51 -25.13
C ILE A 1073 28.32 18.08 -24.55
N GLY A 1074 27.92 17.91 -23.29
CA GLY A 1074 27.88 16.60 -22.62
C GLY A 1074 29.28 16.13 -22.24
N LYS A 1075 29.88 16.76 -21.23
CA LYS A 1075 31.22 16.41 -20.71
C LYS A 1075 31.37 16.87 -19.26
N TYR A 1076 32.52 16.55 -18.67
CA TYR A 1076 32.91 17.08 -17.36
C TYR A 1076 33.36 18.55 -17.45
N TYR A 1077 32.90 19.35 -16.49
CA TYR A 1077 33.31 20.74 -16.28
C TYR A 1077 33.67 20.94 -14.81
N THR A 1078 34.57 21.87 -14.54
CA THR A 1078 34.96 22.24 -13.17
C THR A 1078 34.31 23.57 -12.80
N PHE A 1079 33.54 23.58 -11.72
CA PHE A 1079 32.87 24.76 -11.20
C PHE A 1079 33.53 25.22 -9.89
N PRO A 1080 33.67 26.54 -9.67
CA PRO A 1080 34.03 27.08 -8.36
C PRO A 1080 32.98 26.68 -7.31
N ALA A 1081 33.46 26.11 -6.21
CA ALA A 1081 32.67 25.67 -5.08
C ALA A 1081 33.32 26.17 -3.78
N PRO A 1082 33.36 27.50 -3.53
CA PRO A 1082 33.95 28.05 -2.32
C PRO A 1082 33.31 27.45 -1.06
N ILE A 1083 33.96 27.64 0.08
CA ILE A 1083 33.65 26.91 1.32
C ILE A 1083 32.18 27.04 1.75
N ASP A 1084 31.52 28.16 1.40
CA ASP A 1084 30.16 28.54 1.79
C ASP A 1084 29.10 28.37 0.68
N LYS A 1085 29.45 27.72 -0.44
CA LYS A 1085 28.61 27.60 -1.63
C LYS A 1085 28.64 26.18 -2.21
N ILE A 1086 27.45 25.67 -2.52
CA ILE A 1086 27.22 24.48 -3.34
C ILE A 1086 26.84 24.88 -4.77
N PRO A 1087 27.54 24.40 -5.81
CA PRO A 1087 27.17 24.68 -7.20
C PRO A 1087 25.82 24.07 -7.59
N LEU A 1088 24.97 24.90 -8.19
CA LEU A 1088 23.61 24.55 -8.61
C LEU A 1088 23.38 25.02 -10.05
N LEU A 1089 22.82 24.14 -10.87
CA LEU A 1089 22.56 24.42 -12.28
C LEU A 1089 21.08 24.19 -12.60
N ILE A 1090 20.44 25.17 -13.22
CA ILE A 1090 19.07 25.07 -13.70
C ILE A 1090 19.10 24.69 -15.17
N ARG A 1091 18.40 23.61 -15.54
CA ARG A 1091 18.22 23.18 -16.92
C ARG A 1091 17.45 24.26 -17.68
N ALA A 1092 17.87 24.57 -18.91
CA ALA A 1092 17.08 25.46 -19.75
C ALA A 1092 15.79 24.77 -20.21
N GLY A 1093 14.72 25.54 -20.33
CA GLY A 1093 13.37 25.06 -20.63
C GLY A 1093 12.49 24.88 -19.39
N SER A 1094 12.92 25.40 -18.23
CA SER A 1094 12.27 25.14 -16.94
C SER A 1094 11.64 26.41 -16.36
N ILE A 1095 10.50 26.24 -15.70
CA ILE A 1095 9.87 27.25 -14.84
C ILE A 1095 9.80 26.66 -13.43
N LEU A 1096 10.52 27.28 -12.49
CA LEU A 1096 10.57 26.82 -11.10
C LEU A 1096 9.75 27.78 -10.23
N PRO A 1097 8.67 27.31 -9.57
CA PRO A 1097 7.99 28.09 -8.56
C PRO A 1097 8.84 28.19 -7.30
N ALA A 1098 8.87 29.39 -6.74
CA ALA A 1098 9.61 29.75 -5.55
C ALA A 1098 8.78 30.68 -4.66
N GLN A 1099 9.24 30.91 -3.44
CA GLN A 1099 8.71 31.91 -2.52
C GLN A 1099 9.88 32.59 -1.81
N ASP A 1100 9.70 33.83 -1.34
CA ASP A 1100 10.70 34.41 -0.44
C ASP A 1100 10.84 33.52 0.81
N PRO A 1101 12.06 33.14 1.22
CA PRO A 1101 12.26 32.20 2.33
C PRO A 1101 11.97 32.87 3.68
N GLY A 1102 11.29 32.13 4.57
CA GLY A 1102 11.15 32.45 6.00
C GLY A 1102 12.08 31.60 6.87
N VAL A 1103 12.08 31.81 8.19
CA VAL A 1103 12.80 30.93 9.13
C VAL A 1103 11.99 29.69 9.54
N THR A 1104 10.70 29.67 9.24
CA THR A 1104 9.83 28.48 9.30
C THR A 1104 8.96 28.42 8.05
N THR A 1105 8.41 27.25 7.73
CA THR A 1105 7.43 27.14 6.64
C THR A 1105 6.12 27.88 6.96
N THR A 1106 5.75 28.00 8.23
CA THR A 1106 4.61 28.81 8.68
C THR A 1106 4.76 30.29 8.29
N GLU A 1107 5.98 30.81 8.32
CA GLU A 1107 6.29 32.15 7.83
C GLU A 1107 6.40 32.19 6.30
N SER A 1108 7.20 31.28 5.71
CA SER A 1108 7.51 31.33 4.28
C SER A 1108 6.28 31.15 3.40
N ARG A 1109 5.29 30.35 3.82
CA ARG A 1109 4.05 30.10 3.07
C ARG A 1109 3.17 31.35 2.92
N LYS A 1110 3.37 32.37 3.76
CA LYS A 1110 2.66 33.66 3.68
C LYS A 1110 3.30 34.64 2.69
N ASN A 1111 4.50 34.33 2.21
CA ASN A 1111 5.22 35.20 1.29
C ASN A 1111 4.71 35.03 -0.14
N ASN A 1112 4.88 36.09 -0.94
CA ASN A 1112 4.51 36.08 -2.34
C ASN A 1112 5.34 35.06 -3.12
N PHE A 1113 4.71 34.48 -4.14
CA PHE A 1113 5.38 33.58 -5.06
C PHE A 1113 6.31 34.31 -6.01
N GLU A 1114 7.32 33.58 -6.45
CA GLU A 1114 8.24 33.94 -7.50
C GLU A 1114 8.25 32.84 -8.58
N LEU A 1115 8.36 33.23 -9.85
CA LEU A 1115 8.64 32.31 -10.95
C LEU A 1115 10.03 32.58 -11.52
N ILE A 1116 10.88 31.55 -11.52
CA ILE A 1116 12.20 31.57 -12.16
C ILE A 1116 12.07 30.84 -13.49
N VAL A 1117 12.14 31.58 -14.60
CA VAL A 1117 11.94 31.08 -15.97
C VAL A 1117 13.28 31.05 -16.71
N THR A 1118 13.79 29.86 -17.01
CA THR A 1118 15.01 29.67 -17.81
C THR A 1118 14.65 29.24 -19.23
N LEU A 1119 14.76 30.12 -20.22
CA LEU A 1119 14.40 29.77 -21.59
C LEU A 1119 15.45 28.85 -22.25
N ASN A 1120 14.98 27.84 -22.99
CA ASN A 1120 15.83 26.97 -23.80
C ASN A 1120 16.29 27.61 -25.12
N GLU A 1121 16.99 26.84 -25.95
CA GLU A 1121 17.52 27.26 -27.24
C GLU A 1121 16.40 27.69 -28.21
N THR A 1122 15.22 27.08 -28.11
CA THR A 1122 14.01 27.42 -28.88
C THR A 1122 13.17 28.51 -28.23
N LYS A 1123 13.67 29.12 -27.14
CA LYS A 1123 13.03 30.20 -26.38
C LYS A 1123 11.71 29.80 -25.73
N ASN A 1124 11.61 28.56 -25.28
CA ASN A 1124 10.46 28.04 -24.54
C ASN A 1124 10.87 27.59 -23.14
N ALA A 1125 9.91 27.58 -22.20
CA ALA A 1125 10.04 26.93 -20.91
C ALA A 1125 8.68 26.45 -20.38
N ILE A 1126 8.69 25.39 -19.58
CA ILE A 1126 7.49 24.85 -18.93
C ILE A 1126 7.74 24.58 -17.45
N GLY A 1127 6.68 24.62 -16.65
CA GLY A 1127 6.72 24.22 -15.25
C GLY A 1127 5.33 24.07 -14.66
N GLU A 1128 5.27 23.69 -13.40
CA GLU A 1128 4.01 23.47 -12.68
C GLU A 1128 4.15 23.95 -11.24
N LEU A 1129 3.02 24.32 -10.62
CA LEU A 1129 2.89 24.57 -9.20
C LEU A 1129 1.68 23.80 -8.67
N TYR A 1130 1.91 22.96 -7.67
CA TYR A 1130 0.86 22.43 -6.80
C TYR A 1130 0.86 23.20 -5.47
N TRP A 1131 -0.33 23.59 -5.02
CA TRP A 1131 -0.50 24.28 -3.75
C TRP A 1131 -1.80 23.89 -3.06
N ASP A 1132 -1.73 23.51 -1.80
CA ASP A 1132 -2.88 23.32 -0.91
C ASP A 1132 -2.59 23.94 0.45
N ASP A 1133 -3.42 23.69 1.45
CA ASP A 1133 -3.25 24.18 2.82
C ASP A 1133 -1.96 23.67 3.52
N GLY A 1134 -1.32 22.66 2.94
CA GLY A 1134 -0.06 22.08 3.39
C GLY A 1134 -0.19 20.95 4.41
N ASP A 1135 -1.37 20.61 4.93
CA ASP A 1135 -1.48 19.72 6.10
C ASP A 1135 -2.77 18.89 6.16
N SER A 1136 -3.86 19.30 5.49
CA SER A 1136 -5.14 18.58 5.54
C SER A 1136 -5.06 17.19 4.92
N LEU A 1137 -5.81 16.26 5.52
CA LEU A 1137 -6.04 14.94 4.95
C LEU A 1137 -6.80 15.05 3.62
N ASP A 1138 -6.38 14.23 2.66
CA ASP A 1138 -7.12 13.94 1.43
C ASP A 1138 -7.46 15.18 0.56
N SER A 1139 -6.68 16.27 0.66
CA SER A 1139 -6.86 17.50 -0.14
C SER A 1139 -6.98 17.20 -1.65
N ILE A 1140 -6.17 16.26 -2.16
CA ILE A 1140 -6.16 15.85 -3.56
C ILE A 1140 -7.45 15.10 -3.93
N LYS A 1141 -7.97 14.22 -3.05
CA LYS A 1141 -9.24 13.51 -3.25
C LYS A 1141 -10.41 14.51 -3.25
N LYS A 1142 -10.37 15.49 -2.34
CA LYS A 1142 -11.41 16.53 -2.18
C LYS A 1142 -11.31 17.68 -3.18
N LYS A 1143 -10.22 17.75 -3.96
CA LYS A 1143 -9.89 18.86 -4.89
C LYS A 1143 -9.71 20.23 -4.21
N GLU A 1144 -9.28 20.20 -2.95
CA GLU A 1144 -8.96 21.39 -2.13
C GLU A 1144 -7.50 21.83 -2.35
N TYR A 1145 -7.12 22.01 -3.61
CA TYR A 1145 -5.78 22.43 -4.01
C TYR A 1145 -5.80 23.22 -5.32
N LEU A 1146 -4.85 24.12 -5.51
CA LEU A 1146 -4.55 24.79 -6.76
C LEU A 1146 -3.45 24.01 -7.51
N TRP A 1147 -3.70 23.65 -8.78
CA TRP A 1147 -2.67 23.06 -9.65
C TRP A 1147 -2.58 23.83 -10.95
N LEU A 1148 -1.45 24.51 -11.13
CA LEU A 1148 -1.17 25.37 -12.27
C LEU A 1148 -0.08 24.78 -13.15
N SER A 1149 -0.25 24.86 -14.46
CA SER A 1149 0.82 24.72 -15.45
C SER A 1149 1.23 26.10 -15.96
N PHE A 1150 2.53 26.31 -16.14
CA PHE A 1150 3.11 27.51 -16.71
C PHE A 1150 3.78 27.19 -18.04
N ILE A 1151 3.57 28.04 -19.04
CA ILE A 1151 4.19 27.93 -20.36
C ILE A 1151 4.73 29.30 -20.74
N ALA A 1152 6.04 29.37 -20.97
CA ALA A 1152 6.72 30.57 -21.47
C ALA A 1152 7.24 30.35 -22.88
N ASN A 1153 7.15 31.39 -23.70
CA ASN A 1153 7.86 31.50 -24.97
C ASN A 1153 8.65 32.84 -25.02
N GLN A 1154 9.19 33.21 -26.19
CA GLN A 1154 9.98 34.43 -26.34
C GLN A 1154 9.21 35.73 -26.04
N SER A 1155 7.88 35.71 -26.11
CA SER A 1155 7.01 36.89 -26.04
C SER A 1155 5.91 36.84 -24.98
N SER A 1156 5.63 35.68 -24.38
CA SER A 1156 4.53 35.55 -23.42
C SER A 1156 4.82 34.49 -22.35
N LEU A 1157 4.32 34.73 -21.13
CA LEU A 1157 4.19 33.74 -20.05
C LEU A 1157 2.71 33.57 -19.71
N LEU A 1158 2.23 32.33 -19.79
CA LEU A 1158 0.84 31.97 -19.53
C LEU A 1158 0.77 30.96 -18.38
N ASN A 1159 -0.28 31.04 -17.57
CA ASN A 1159 -0.68 30.00 -16.62
C ASN A 1159 -2.01 29.35 -17.04
N MET A 1160 -2.18 28.08 -16.67
CA MET A 1160 -3.40 27.31 -16.89
C MET A 1160 -3.71 26.47 -15.66
N GLU A 1161 -4.94 26.54 -15.16
CA GLU A 1161 -5.42 25.64 -14.11
C GLU A 1161 -5.65 24.24 -14.71
N MET A 1162 -5.02 23.23 -14.11
CA MET A 1162 -4.98 21.86 -14.63
C MET A 1162 -6.18 21.03 -14.21
N ASP A 1163 -6.79 21.35 -13.06
CA ASP A 1163 -7.94 20.66 -12.49
C ASP A 1163 -8.81 21.70 -11.76
N LYS A 1164 -10.15 21.62 -11.92
CA LYS A 1164 -11.09 22.53 -11.23
C LYS A 1164 -10.93 22.42 -9.71
N SER A 1165 -10.55 23.53 -9.09
CA SER A 1165 -10.27 23.64 -7.66
C SER A 1165 -11.45 24.12 -6.81
N SER A 1166 -11.53 23.66 -5.56
CA SER A 1166 -12.33 24.28 -4.48
C SER A 1166 -11.47 25.10 -3.50
N PHE A 1167 -10.17 25.23 -3.76
CA PHE A 1167 -9.22 25.99 -2.94
C PHE A 1167 -9.50 27.49 -3.07
N ASN A 1168 -9.66 28.17 -1.93
CA ASN A 1168 -10.16 29.54 -1.86
C ASN A 1168 -9.16 30.54 -1.26
N GLU A 1169 -7.98 30.11 -0.83
CA GLU A 1169 -6.96 31.04 -0.33
C GLU A 1169 -6.33 31.83 -1.49
N GLU A 1170 -6.01 33.09 -1.22
CA GLU A 1170 -5.35 33.98 -2.16
C GLU A 1170 -3.88 33.58 -2.34
N VAL A 1171 -3.50 33.29 -3.58
CA VAL A 1171 -2.12 32.94 -3.95
C VAL A 1171 -1.58 34.09 -4.80
N ILE A 1172 -0.62 34.87 -4.30
CA ILE A 1172 -0.13 36.08 -4.98
C ILE A 1172 1.20 35.79 -5.68
N LEU A 1173 1.30 36.10 -6.98
CA LEU A 1173 2.56 36.08 -7.73
C LEU A 1173 3.21 37.47 -7.67
N GLY A 1174 4.30 37.60 -6.90
CA GLY A 1174 4.98 38.88 -6.71
C GLY A 1174 6.08 39.16 -7.74
N THR A 1175 6.88 38.16 -8.11
CA THR A 1175 8.06 38.38 -8.98
C THR A 1175 8.15 37.34 -10.09
N VAL A 1176 8.52 37.79 -11.29
CA VAL A 1176 8.83 36.90 -12.42
C VAL A 1176 10.21 37.26 -12.97
N GLN A 1177 11.13 36.29 -12.92
CA GLN A 1177 12.48 36.43 -13.46
C GLN A 1177 12.62 35.59 -14.72
N ILE A 1178 12.94 36.21 -15.86
CA ILE A 1178 13.04 35.51 -17.14
C ILE A 1178 14.47 35.64 -17.71
N PHE A 1179 15.09 34.48 -17.91
CA PHE A 1179 16.46 34.34 -18.37
C PHE A 1179 16.51 33.83 -19.81
N GLY A 1180 17.47 34.34 -20.59
CA GLY A 1180 17.66 33.95 -21.99
C GLY A 1180 16.83 34.74 -23.01
N LEU A 1181 16.23 35.88 -22.62
CA LEU A 1181 15.49 36.79 -23.49
C LEU A 1181 16.41 37.74 -24.29
N ARG A 1182 15.87 38.29 -25.38
CA ARG A 1182 16.45 39.43 -26.10
C ARG A 1182 16.06 40.74 -25.40
N PRO A 1183 16.72 41.89 -25.70
CA PRO A 1183 16.31 43.19 -25.17
C PRO A 1183 14.81 43.45 -25.33
N VAL A 1184 14.16 43.77 -24.22
CA VAL A 1184 12.72 44.05 -24.12
C VAL A 1184 12.53 45.57 -24.00
N ILE A 1185 11.54 46.12 -24.71
CA ILE A 1185 11.23 47.55 -24.71
C ILE A 1185 10.04 47.85 -23.80
N THR A 1186 9.02 46.98 -23.83
CA THR A 1186 7.77 47.10 -23.07
C THR A 1186 7.37 45.74 -22.54
N VAL A 1187 6.78 45.69 -21.35
CA VAL A 1187 6.21 44.47 -20.74
C VAL A 1187 4.76 44.75 -20.41
N PHE A 1188 3.88 43.80 -20.72
CA PHE A 1188 2.46 43.89 -20.43
C PHE A 1188 2.09 42.86 -19.34
N LEU A 1189 1.04 43.14 -18.60
CA LEU A 1189 0.40 42.24 -17.67
C LEU A 1189 -1.11 42.40 -17.83
N ASN A 1190 -1.78 41.36 -18.32
CA ASN A 1190 -3.19 41.37 -18.69
C ASN A 1190 -3.57 42.58 -19.55
N SER A 1191 -2.75 42.85 -20.58
CA SER A 1191 -2.83 44.01 -21.49
C SER A 1191 -2.49 45.38 -20.90
N ASN A 1192 -2.07 45.47 -19.64
CA ASN A 1192 -1.61 46.73 -19.02
C ASN A 1192 -0.09 46.82 -19.04
N GLU A 1193 0.47 47.93 -19.49
CA GLU A 1193 1.93 48.14 -19.46
C GLU A 1193 2.43 48.27 -18.01
N ILE A 1194 3.49 47.54 -17.67
CA ILE A 1194 4.09 47.53 -16.33
C ILE A 1194 5.56 47.90 -16.36
N GLY A 1195 6.06 48.40 -15.23
CA GLY A 1195 7.48 48.66 -15.02
C GLY A 1195 8.28 47.35 -14.94
N PHE A 1196 9.47 47.34 -15.52
CA PHE A 1196 10.39 46.20 -15.44
C PHE A 1196 11.84 46.68 -15.37
N SER A 1197 12.74 45.77 -15.01
CA SER A 1197 14.18 45.99 -15.03
C SER A 1197 14.83 45.03 -16.03
N PHE A 1198 15.75 45.55 -16.84
CA PHE A 1198 16.48 44.75 -17.83
C PHE A 1198 17.97 44.85 -17.58
N ASN A 1199 18.63 43.70 -17.43
CA ASN A 1199 20.07 43.60 -17.32
C ASN A 1199 20.66 42.99 -18.59
N LEU A 1200 21.32 43.83 -19.40
CA LEU A 1200 22.00 43.45 -20.65
C LEU A 1200 23.02 42.31 -20.50
N SER A 1201 23.57 42.10 -19.30
CA SER A 1201 24.58 41.08 -19.04
C SER A 1201 24.02 39.70 -18.67
N THR A 1202 22.78 39.62 -18.14
CA THR A 1202 22.29 38.36 -17.54
C THR A 1202 20.78 38.10 -17.66
N SER A 1203 19.85 39.07 -17.80
CA SER A 1203 18.40 38.78 -17.75
C SER A 1203 17.42 39.96 -18.03
N VAL A 1204 16.13 39.62 -18.12
CA VAL A 1204 14.99 40.52 -17.83
C VAL A 1204 14.45 40.13 -16.45
N SER A 1205 14.35 41.07 -15.51
CA SER A 1205 13.63 40.88 -14.24
C SER A 1205 12.41 41.78 -14.20
N VAL A 1206 11.22 41.18 -14.18
CA VAL A 1206 9.96 41.89 -14.06
C VAL A 1206 9.49 41.78 -12.61
N SER A 1207 9.58 42.88 -11.86
CA SER A 1207 8.91 42.99 -10.57
C SER A 1207 7.46 43.41 -10.82
N LEU A 1208 6.51 42.54 -10.53
CA LEU A 1208 5.09 42.88 -10.64
C LEU A 1208 4.74 43.71 -9.40
N ASN A 1209 4.74 45.04 -9.53
CA ASN A 1209 4.42 45.95 -8.43
C ASN A 1209 2.92 45.97 -8.04
N ASN A 1210 2.11 45.04 -8.54
CA ASN A 1210 0.66 44.99 -8.30
C ASN A 1210 0.25 43.62 -7.77
N ASP A 1211 -0.68 43.63 -6.80
CA ASP A 1211 -1.28 42.45 -6.14
C ASP A 1211 -2.06 41.57 -7.13
N GLU A 1212 -1.37 40.75 -7.94
CA GLU A 1212 -2.02 39.83 -8.86
C GLU A 1212 -2.16 38.41 -8.29
N TYR A 1213 -3.42 37.99 -8.18
CA TYR A 1213 -3.81 36.67 -7.70
C TYR A 1213 -3.67 35.59 -8.78
N LEU A 1214 -2.97 34.49 -8.48
CA LEU A 1214 -2.79 33.31 -9.33
C LEU A 1214 -4.08 32.49 -9.53
N ASN A 1215 -5.09 32.67 -8.68
CA ASN A 1215 -6.34 31.90 -8.65
C ASN A 1215 -7.52 32.57 -9.40
N ASN A 1216 -7.31 33.67 -10.13
CA ASN A 1216 -8.38 34.31 -10.91
C ASN A 1216 -8.61 33.58 -12.26
N ASN A 1217 -9.85 33.17 -12.51
CA ASN A 1217 -10.37 32.35 -13.63
C ASN A 1217 -10.23 32.92 -15.07
N GLU A 1218 -9.47 33.99 -15.28
CA GLU A 1218 -9.22 34.52 -16.63
C GLU A 1218 -7.83 34.07 -17.09
N SER A 1219 -7.69 33.65 -18.35
CA SER A 1219 -6.38 33.34 -18.92
C SER A 1219 -5.48 34.56 -18.84
N LYS A 1220 -4.56 34.59 -17.89
CA LYS A 1220 -3.71 35.76 -17.67
C LYS A 1220 -2.55 35.76 -18.66
N THR A 1221 -2.36 36.91 -19.30
CA THR A 1221 -1.35 37.14 -20.34
C THR A 1221 -0.33 38.13 -19.82
N ALA A 1222 0.88 37.67 -19.48
CA ALA A 1222 2.03 38.54 -19.25
C ALA A 1222 2.95 38.54 -20.49
#